data_AF-A0A0C2W837-F1
#
_entry.id   AF-A0A0C2W837-F1
#
_cell.length_a   1.000
_cell.length_b   1.000
_cell.length_c   1.000
_cell.angle_alpha   90.00
_cell.angle_beta   90.00
_cell.angle_gamma   90.00
#
_symmetry.space_group_name_H-M   'P 1'
#
loop_
_entity.id
_entity.type
_entity.pdbx_description
1 polymer ?
#
loop_
_entity_poly.entity_id
_entity_poly.type
_entity_poly.pdbx_seq_one_letter_code
_entity_poly.pdbx_strand_id
1 'polypeptide(L)'
;MACAGDGQTICGGANRLTVYKYGAAPISSSSSAVQTTTTTTRASTTTTTTTTTSAASPSTTGPTTLQAYNGWTSKGCYVDSVAARSLPVAMGVTGGPAAMTVEKCVDACKAANYPVAGLEYSAECYCGNTLPPQVATDGRCNMKCNGSNNFCGGPNGLNVYQYGTVASSSTTATTSSTRASTTTTSTAPTTTGPTTLQTYGNWQSQGCWSDDPAQRSLSFTANVNGANTPQKCMDACYAAGYNYAGMEYGAECYCGTSVLNGGSLQADSGCNMICQADNTHYCGGPYRLNLYKYNGTVPPPTNNPPPTGGVGPVTTGLPAGWRYDACYVDGTYGRIQSYAVGPSATNSAANCIAACTAQGFKLAGMEYSNECYCSNALQNGAVKAAADTQCSMACSGDAAHACGAANRISLYASVATFPTYPPPTPKKTNLPGQYKYAGCYMEPGGGQTIFKYQITDKAAMSVEMCANQCSAYGYGAAALEFGDECWCGDASMVAANTVAPETECNAPCVGSPADICGGVARFTLYSWDFTTTPLYVWNTPANKGRYELLIGGIVIPLIATLGLNNKVTFLEKGGTGAPNSTGAYELDYTLANDYKKAWREMHVSSDVFCAANLVLPDRKGRLLSIGGWSLESTEGIRLYTPSGSLGVNGTTDWEEHWDQIHLQEGRWYPGAMTMANGSIFVIGGEEGSNGAPVPSIEILPKPAGGPTFLTMDWLLRTDPNNLYPFSFVLPGGGIFVLYYNEARILNEATFATTKTLPTIPGQVNAVGGRTYPLEGTAMVLPQTYPYTDPFEVIACGGSAFGQALDNCVSIQPEVANPTWVVERMPSKRVMTIMAALPDGTYMIMGGAQQGVAGFGLAINPNLQALLYDPSKPRHQRISILGTTSVARMYHSEAILLHDGRVLVTGSDPEDNGQNPQEYRMEVYLPPYLTSGLVQPTYTITTRDWVYGGTYNIVVNLRQGTTAGMRVSLLGAVSTTHGNSFGQRTFFPKFTCAGNTCTITAPPNAHICPPGWFQLFVLDGPTPSYSQWVRIGGDPAALGNWPNYPGFTLPGVGAI
;
A
#
# COMPACT_ATOMS: atom_id res chain seq x y z
N MET A 1 -30.23 -30.05 31.24
CA MET A 1 -31.65 -30.17 31.63
C MET A 1 -32.38 -30.90 30.51
N ALA A 2 -33.48 -31.61 30.79
CA ALA A 2 -34.30 -32.13 29.69
C ALA A 2 -34.87 -30.96 28.88
N CYS A 3 -34.91 -31.09 27.55
CA CYS A 3 -35.44 -30.04 26.68
C CYS A 3 -36.94 -29.84 26.94
N ALA A 4 -37.43 -28.60 26.95
CA ALA A 4 -38.87 -28.34 27.08
C ALA A 4 -39.60 -28.92 25.84
N GLY A 5 -40.46 -29.92 26.05
CA GLY A 5 -41.24 -30.59 25.00
C GLY A 5 -40.72 -31.97 24.57
N ASP A 6 -39.54 -32.40 25.01
CA ASP A 6 -39.02 -33.75 24.77
C ASP A 6 -38.26 -34.27 26.01
N GLY A 7 -38.81 -35.32 26.65
CA GLY A 7 -38.26 -35.90 27.87
C GLY A 7 -37.05 -36.81 27.67
N GLN A 8 -36.64 -37.10 26.43
CA GLN A 8 -35.55 -38.03 26.14
C GLN A 8 -34.23 -37.36 25.74
N THR A 9 -34.23 -36.07 25.43
CA THR A 9 -33.03 -35.32 25.03
C THR A 9 -32.53 -34.36 26.11
N ILE A 10 -31.20 -34.26 26.22
CA ILE A 10 -30.53 -33.41 27.23
C ILE A 10 -30.01 -32.14 26.55
N CYS A 11 -30.72 -31.03 26.75
CA CYS A 11 -30.28 -29.68 26.39
C CYS A 11 -29.32 -29.16 27.49
N GLY A 12 -28.12 -28.73 27.12
CA GLY A 12 -27.02 -28.35 28.04
C GLY A 12 -27.37 -27.44 29.23
N GLY A 13 -26.48 -27.41 30.24
CA GLY A 13 -26.58 -26.52 31.41
C GLY A 13 -25.82 -25.20 31.21
N ALA A 14 -25.98 -24.27 32.17
CA ALA A 14 -25.63 -22.83 32.06
C ALA A 14 -24.21 -22.45 31.61
N ASN A 15 -23.29 -23.40 31.37
CA ASN A 15 -21.95 -23.15 30.83
C ASN A 15 -21.43 -24.32 29.94
N ARG A 16 -22.29 -25.11 29.29
CA ARG A 16 -21.88 -26.19 28.36
C ARG A 16 -22.81 -26.32 27.16
N LEU A 17 -22.23 -26.30 25.95
CA LEU A 17 -22.91 -26.58 24.68
C LEU A 17 -22.79 -28.07 24.35
N THR A 18 -23.91 -28.71 24.00
CA THR A 18 -23.93 -30.08 23.45
C THR A 18 -24.27 -29.99 21.96
N VAL A 19 -23.42 -30.53 21.09
CA VAL A 19 -23.59 -30.52 19.63
C VAL A 19 -23.96 -31.92 19.14
N TYR A 20 -24.97 -32.01 18.28
CA TYR A 20 -25.39 -33.26 17.63
C TYR A 20 -24.98 -33.24 16.14
N LYS A 21 -24.40 -34.35 15.65
CA LYS A 21 -24.06 -34.56 14.24
C LYS A 21 -25.13 -35.41 13.56
N TYR A 22 -25.71 -34.92 12.47
CA TYR A 22 -26.67 -35.68 11.65
C TYR A 22 -25.92 -36.76 10.84
N GLY A 23 -26.26 -38.03 11.03
CA GLY A 23 -25.69 -39.17 10.32
C GLY A 23 -26.74 -39.86 9.45
N ALA A 24 -26.49 -39.94 8.14
CA ALA A 24 -27.27 -40.73 7.21
C ALA A 24 -27.07 -42.24 7.46
N ALA A 25 -28.16 -43.00 7.38
CA ALA A 25 -28.15 -44.46 7.47
C ALA A 25 -27.41 -45.11 6.29
N PRO A 26 -26.68 -46.23 6.48
CA PRO A 26 -26.00 -46.91 5.40
C PRO A 26 -26.96 -47.81 4.60
N ILE A 27 -27.02 -47.61 3.29
CA ILE A 27 -27.58 -48.57 2.34
C ILE A 27 -26.45 -49.50 1.91
N SER A 28 -26.67 -50.80 2.12
CA SER A 28 -25.85 -51.89 1.64
C SER A 28 -26.08 -52.17 0.15
N SER A 29 -25.02 -52.32 -0.65
CA SER A 29 -25.00 -53.34 -1.71
C SER A 29 -23.59 -53.58 -2.25
N SER A 30 -23.19 -54.84 -2.16
CA SER A 30 -22.08 -55.51 -2.84
C SER A 30 -22.23 -55.55 -4.36
N SER A 31 -21.14 -55.35 -5.12
CA SER A 31 -20.53 -56.42 -5.94
C SER A 31 -19.37 -55.90 -6.82
N SER A 32 -18.24 -56.60 -6.63
CA SER A 32 -17.18 -57.04 -7.55
C SER A 32 -16.77 -56.24 -8.79
N ALA A 33 -15.46 -55.97 -8.79
CA ALA A 33 -14.58 -55.55 -9.87
C ALA A 33 -14.70 -56.32 -11.19
N VAL A 34 -14.45 -55.62 -12.32
CA VAL A 34 -13.47 -56.00 -13.35
C VAL A 34 -12.89 -54.71 -13.98
N GLN A 35 -11.58 -54.54 -13.85
CA GLN A 35 -10.76 -53.62 -14.63
C GLN A 35 -10.47 -54.24 -16.00
N THR A 36 -10.57 -53.46 -17.09
CA THR A 36 -9.76 -53.72 -18.29
C THR A 36 -9.32 -52.39 -18.88
N THR A 37 -8.02 -52.14 -18.73
CA THR A 37 -7.24 -51.08 -19.34
C THR A 37 -6.91 -51.44 -20.79
N THR A 38 -7.02 -50.48 -21.70
CA THR A 38 -6.22 -50.47 -22.93
C THR A 38 -5.81 -49.04 -23.26
N THR A 39 -4.58 -48.71 -22.87
CA THR A 39 -3.76 -47.61 -23.38
C THR A 39 -3.32 -47.95 -24.80
N THR A 40 -3.33 -46.98 -25.71
CA THR A 40 -2.57 -47.07 -26.97
C THR A 40 -1.70 -45.83 -27.11
N THR A 41 -0.40 -46.04 -26.90
CA THR A 41 0.70 -45.16 -27.27
C THR A 41 0.90 -45.15 -28.78
N ARG A 42 1.19 -44.00 -29.38
CA ARG A 42 2.00 -43.94 -30.61
C ARG A 42 2.87 -42.69 -30.63
N ALA A 43 4.19 -42.93 -30.67
CA ALA A 43 5.23 -41.93 -30.83
C ALA A 43 5.67 -41.83 -32.30
N SER A 44 6.09 -40.61 -32.67
CA SER A 44 7.14 -40.17 -33.61
C SER A 44 7.18 -40.79 -35.02
N THR A 45 7.27 -40.05 -36.13
CA THR A 45 8.36 -39.13 -36.50
C THR A 45 7.96 -38.42 -37.80
N THR A 46 8.38 -37.18 -38.05
CA THR A 46 9.15 -36.75 -39.25
C THR A 46 9.59 -35.30 -39.06
N THR A 47 10.90 -35.10 -39.18
CA THR A 47 11.61 -33.82 -39.09
C THR A 47 11.55 -33.09 -40.44
N THR A 48 11.34 -31.78 -40.45
CA THR A 48 11.82 -30.92 -41.55
C THR A 48 12.27 -29.59 -40.97
N THR A 49 13.55 -29.33 -41.17
CA THR A 49 14.32 -28.18 -40.72
C THR A 49 14.07 -26.98 -41.65
N THR A 50 13.71 -25.83 -41.09
CA THR A 50 13.97 -24.53 -41.72
C THR A 50 14.43 -23.54 -40.66
N THR A 51 15.65 -23.07 -40.85
CA THR A 51 16.35 -22.05 -40.09
C THR A 51 15.72 -20.67 -40.32
N THR A 52 15.28 -20.02 -39.25
CA THR A 52 15.17 -18.56 -39.19
C THR A 52 15.78 -18.07 -37.89
N THR A 53 16.72 -17.15 -38.04
CA THR A 53 17.42 -16.38 -37.02
C THR A 53 16.44 -15.54 -36.20
N SER A 54 16.33 -15.81 -34.90
CA SER A 54 15.71 -14.90 -33.93
C SER A 54 16.78 -14.32 -33.01
N ALA A 55 16.97 -13.01 -33.14
CA ALA A 55 17.63 -12.21 -32.11
C ALA A 55 16.75 -12.25 -30.85
N ALA A 56 17.29 -12.80 -29.76
CA ALA A 56 16.65 -12.75 -28.46
C ALA A 56 16.68 -11.30 -27.94
N SER A 57 15.51 -10.68 -27.83
CA SER A 57 15.29 -9.57 -26.90
C SER A 57 15.17 -10.14 -25.47
N PRO A 58 15.66 -9.45 -24.44
CA PRO A 58 15.83 -10.01 -23.11
C PRO A 58 14.48 -10.15 -22.38
N SER A 59 14.23 -11.34 -21.86
CA SER A 59 13.16 -11.63 -20.90
C SER A 59 13.42 -10.91 -19.58
N THR A 60 12.48 -10.09 -19.11
CA THR A 60 12.48 -9.53 -17.75
C THR A 60 11.94 -10.56 -16.75
N THR A 61 12.71 -11.62 -16.50
CA THR A 61 12.50 -12.52 -15.37
C THR A 61 13.33 -12.00 -14.18
N GLY A 62 12.70 -11.90 -13.00
CA GLY A 62 13.36 -11.50 -11.76
C GLY A 62 14.53 -12.42 -11.38
N PRO A 63 15.31 -12.05 -10.34
CA PRO A 63 16.44 -12.86 -9.90
C PRO A 63 16.02 -14.30 -9.54
N THR A 64 16.90 -15.26 -9.81
CA THR A 64 16.67 -16.70 -9.55
C THR A 64 17.62 -17.23 -8.46
N THR A 65 17.27 -18.35 -7.82
CA THR A 65 18.15 -18.99 -6.83
C THR A 65 19.06 -20.02 -7.50
N LEU A 66 20.37 -19.84 -7.41
CA LEU A 66 21.32 -20.89 -7.77
C LEU A 66 21.24 -22.01 -6.72
N GLN A 67 20.70 -23.17 -7.07
CA GLN A 67 20.43 -24.24 -6.10
C GLN A 67 21.70 -24.99 -5.66
N ALA A 68 22.65 -25.21 -6.57
CA ALA A 68 23.93 -25.85 -6.26
C ALA A 68 25.05 -25.43 -7.24
N TYR A 69 26.29 -25.42 -6.78
CA TYR A 69 27.48 -25.11 -7.59
C TYR A 69 28.76 -25.67 -6.98
N ASN A 70 29.57 -26.44 -7.72
CA ASN A 70 30.89 -26.94 -7.29
C ASN A 70 30.96 -27.55 -5.87
N GLY A 71 29.92 -28.29 -5.45
CA GLY A 71 29.82 -28.91 -4.12
C GLY A 71 29.18 -28.04 -3.03
N TRP A 72 28.79 -26.81 -3.38
CA TRP A 72 27.97 -25.92 -2.56
C TRP A 72 26.49 -26.13 -2.84
N THR A 73 25.67 -26.02 -1.80
CA THR A 73 24.20 -26.11 -1.87
C THR A 73 23.58 -24.89 -1.19
N SER A 74 22.57 -24.29 -1.83
CA SER A 74 21.80 -23.20 -1.23
C SER A 74 21.09 -23.65 0.04
N LYS A 75 21.11 -22.80 1.07
CA LYS A 75 20.44 -22.99 2.36
C LYS A 75 19.31 -21.99 2.57
N GLY A 76 19.11 -21.06 1.64
CA GLY A 76 18.07 -20.04 1.70
C GLY A 76 18.51 -18.78 2.45
N CYS A 77 17.51 -17.99 2.84
CA CYS A 77 17.70 -16.67 3.44
C CYS A 77 17.89 -16.76 4.96
N TYR A 78 18.89 -16.05 5.50
CA TYR A 78 19.16 -15.96 6.93
C TYR A 78 19.26 -14.51 7.37
N VAL A 79 18.94 -14.26 8.64
CA VAL A 79 19.05 -12.93 9.26
C VAL A 79 20.52 -12.58 9.47
N ASP A 80 20.90 -11.37 9.08
CA ASP A 80 22.18 -10.75 9.44
C ASP A 80 21.98 -9.44 10.21
N SER A 81 23.05 -8.91 10.78
CA SER A 81 23.05 -7.62 11.47
C SER A 81 24.40 -6.95 11.34
N VAL A 82 24.39 -5.67 10.93
CA VAL A 82 25.59 -4.83 10.91
C VAL A 82 26.27 -4.69 12.28
N ALA A 83 25.51 -4.83 13.38
CA ALA A 83 26.01 -4.76 14.75
C ALA A 83 26.55 -6.10 15.28
N ALA A 84 26.18 -7.22 14.64
CA ALA A 84 26.59 -8.56 15.03
C ALA A 84 26.49 -9.50 13.82
N ARG A 85 27.52 -9.49 12.96
CA ARG A 85 27.54 -10.23 11.70
C ARG A 85 27.44 -11.74 11.93
N SER A 86 26.44 -12.36 11.30
CA SER A 86 26.15 -13.80 11.34
C SER A 86 27.23 -14.64 10.64
N LEU A 87 27.88 -14.08 9.63
CA LEU A 87 29.10 -14.63 9.02
C LEU A 87 30.22 -13.58 9.18
N PRO A 88 31.22 -13.83 10.04
CA PRO A 88 32.10 -12.77 10.53
C PRO A 88 33.20 -12.35 9.55
N VAL A 89 33.43 -13.11 8.47
CA VAL A 89 34.56 -12.89 7.56
C VAL A 89 34.07 -12.24 6.27
N ALA A 90 34.22 -10.93 6.14
CA ALA A 90 33.94 -10.25 4.87
C ALA A 90 35.02 -10.58 3.83
N MET A 91 34.61 -10.93 2.62
CA MET A 91 35.49 -11.30 1.51
C MET A 91 35.25 -10.42 0.28
N GLY A 92 36.35 -9.98 -0.33
CA GLY A 92 36.31 -9.40 -1.67
C GLY A 92 36.25 -10.50 -2.73
N VAL A 93 35.49 -10.25 -3.79
CA VAL A 93 35.48 -11.12 -4.99
C VAL A 93 36.33 -10.53 -6.11
N THR A 94 36.87 -11.40 -6.97
CA THR A 94 37.64 -10.98 -8.15
C THR A 94 36.78 -10.11 -9.09
N GLY A 95 37.25 -8.89 -9.34
CA GLY A 95 36.53 -7.86 -10.10
C GLY A 95 35.72 -6.87 -9.25
N GLY A 96 35.77 -6.98 -7.91
CA GLY A 96 35.15 -6.03 -6.98
C GLY A 96 33.62 -6.17 -6.85
N PRO A 97 32.99 -5.29 -6.05
CA PRO A 97 31.56 -5.39 -5.70
C PRO A 97 30.59 -5.31 -6.89
N ALA A 98 30.99 -4.61 -7.97
CA ALA A 98 30.20 -4.53 -9.20
C ALA A 98 30.16 -5.86 -9.98
N ALA A 99 31.13 -6.74 -9.74
CA ALA A 99 31.25 -8.03 -10.43
C ALA A 99 30.75 -9.20 -9.57
N MET A 100 30.01 -8.92 -8.50
CA MET A 100 29.56 -9.91 -7.50
C MET A 100 28.62 -10.96 -8.09
N THR A 101 28.94 -12.24 -7.90
CA THR A 101 28.06 -13.38 -8.22
C THR A 101 28.12 -14.42 -7.10
N VAL A 102 27.09 -15.27 -7.00
CA VAL A 102 27.07 -16.40 -6.05
C VAL A 102 28.32 -17.26 -6.21
N GLU A 103 28.65 -17.63 -7.44
CA GLU A 103 29.79 -18.49 -7.81
C GLU A 103 31.11 -17.89 -7.31
N LYS A 104 31.33 -16.60 -7.53
CA LYS A 104 32.54 -15.92 -7.08
C LYS A 104 32.64 -15.84 -5.56
N CYS A 105 31.53 -15.65 -4.86
CA CYS A 105 31.54 -15.62 -3.40
C CYS A 105 31.84 -16.99 -2.81
N VAL A 106 31.18 -18.06 -3.29
CA VAL A 106 31.41 -19.41 -2.79
C VAL A 106 32.81 -19.94 -3.13
N ASP A 107 33.37 -19.57 -4.28
CA ASP A 107 34.75 -19.90 -4.63
C ASP A 107 35.76 -19.14 -3.76
N ALA A 108 35.51 -17.87 -3.45
CA ALA A 108 36.35 -17.09 -2.54
C ALA A 108 36.34 -17.66 -1.11
N CYS A 109 35.15 -18.03 -0.59
CA CYS A 109 35.03 -18.67 0.71
C CYS A 109 35.71 -20.05 0.73
N LYS A 110 35.57 -20.84 -0.35
CA LYS A 110 36.24 -22.14 -0.48
C LYS A 110 37.76 -21.99 -0.50
N ALA A 111 38.29 -21.04 -1.27
CA ALA A 111 39.73 -20.76 -1.34
C ALA A 111 40.29 -20.28 0.01
N ALA A 112 39.45 -19.62 0.82
CA ALA A 112 39.77 -19.20 2.19
C ALA A 112 39.47 -20.27 3.26
N ASN A 113 39.19 -21.53 2.87
CA ASN A 113 38.88 -22.66 3.75
C ASN A 113 37.64 -22.50 4.65
N TYR A 114 36.64 -21.71 4.22
CA TYR A 114 35.35 -21.60 4.91
C TYR A 114 34.29 -22.49 4.25
N PRO A 115 33.56 -23.33 5.00
CA PRO A 115 32.51 -24.21 4.49
C PRO A 115 31.12 -23.54 4.35
N VAL A 116 30.97 -22.28 4.79
CA VAL A 116 29.73 -21.49 4.66
C VAL A 116 30.03 -20.15 4.02
N ALA A 117 29.19 -19.76 3.07
CA ALA A 117 29.24 -18.50 2.36
C ALA A 117 27.86 -17.84 2.41
N GLY A 118 27.81 -16.52 2.49
CA GLY A 118 26.57 -15.75 2.47
C GLY A 118 26.76 -14.47 1.68
N LEU A 119 25.78 -14.15 0.84
CA LEU A 119 25.77 -12.95 0.02
C LEU A 119 24.74 -11.97 0.55
N GLU A 120 25.12 -10.69 0.64
CA GLU A 120 24.26 -9.62 1.13
C GLU A 120 24.31 -8.40 0.19
N TYR A 121 23.22 -7.63 0.19
CA TYR A 121 23.15 -6.29 -0.38
C TYR A 121 23.69 -6.16 -1.83
N SER A 122 23.38 -7.13 -2.69
CA SER A 122 23.79 -7.21 -4.11
C SER A 122 25.29 -7.35 -4.40
N ALA A 123 26.16 -7.00 -3.46
CA ALA A 123 27.56 -6.68 -3.72
C ALA A 123 28.53 -7.25 -2.68
N GLU A 124 28.02 -7.81 -1.58
CA GLU A 124 28.82 -8.20 -0.42
C GLU A 124 28.89 -9.74 -0.31
N CYS A 125 30.03 -10.22 0.16
CA CYS A 125 30.30 -11.65 0.36
C CYS A 125 30.88 -11.86 1.75
N TYR A 126 30.32 -12.80 2.49
CA TYR A 126 30.71 -13.15 3.84
C TYR A 126 30.93 -14.66 3.96
N CYS A 127 31.92 -15.07 4.74
CA CYS A 127 32.27 -16.46 4.98
C CYS A 127 32.24 -16.81 6.46
N GLY A 128 32.02 -18.09 6.76
CA GLY A 128 32.04 -18.60 8.12
C GLY A 128 32.19 -20.11 8.19
N ASN A 129 32.38 -20.60 9.42
CA ASN A 129 32.54 -22.02 9.70
C ASN A 129 31.22 -22.73 10.03
N THR A 130 30.17 -21.97 10.32
CA THR A 130 28.87 -22.47 10.76
C THR A 130 27.76 -21.70 10.07
N LEU A 131 26.61 -22.36 9.86
CA LEU A 131 25.44 -21.68 9.32
C LEU A 131 24.94 -20.60 10.31
N PRO A 132 24.43 -19.47 9.81
CA PRO A 132 23.76 -18.50 10.66
C PRO A 132 22.62 -19.13 11.47
N PRO A 133 22.38 -18.68 12.71
CA PRO A 133 21.43 -19.34 13.62
C PRO A 133 19.96 -19.04 13.33
N GLN A 134 19.65 -18.03 12.50
CA GLN A 134 18.29 -17.53 12.29
C GLN A 134 17.93 -17.49 10.80
N VAL A 135 16.97 -18.32 10.37
CA VAL A 135 16.40 -18.29 9.02
C VAL A 135 15.46 -17.08 8.90
N ALA A 136 15.51 -16.38 7.78
CA ALA A 136 14.60 -15.27 7.49
C ALA A 136 13.45 -15.74 6.57
N THR A 137 12.21 -15.48 6.99
CA THR A 137 10.98 -15.89 6.28
C THR A 137 10.17 -14.71 5.72
N ASP A 138 10.66 -13.49 5.90
CA ASP A 138 10.01 -12.23 5.54
C ASP A 138 10.38 -11.73 4.14
N GLY A 139 11.05 -12.55 3.34
CA GLY A 139 11.41 -12.24 1.96
C GLY A 139 12.56 -11.26 1.80
N ARG A 140 13.29 -10.92 2.87
CA ARG A 140 14.38 -9.92 2.84
C ARG A 140 15.55 -10.24 1.91
N CYS A 141 15.74 -11.49 1.47
CA CYS A 141 16.76 -11.86 0.48
C CYS A 141 16.24 -11.72 -0.96
N ASN A 142 15.87 -10.52 -1.36
CA ASN A 142 15.23 -10.25 -2.66
C ASN A 142 16.11 -9.45 -3.64
N MET A 143 17.35 -9.12 -3.27
CA MET A 143 18.24 -8.32 -4.11
C MET A 143 18.98 -9.20 -5.12
N LYS A 144 19.11 -8.69 -6.34
CA LYS A 144 19.89 -9.33 -7.42
C LYS A 144 21.38 -9.09 -7.21
N CYS A 145 22.23 -10.07 -7.51
CA CYS A 145 23.68 -9.86 -7.57
C CYS A 145 24.06 -8.80 -8.62
N ASN A 146 25.07 -7.97 -8.35
CA ASN A 146 25.52 -6.95 -9.31
C ASN A 146 26.08 -7.56 -10.61
N GLY A 147 26.73 -8.72 -10.51
CA GLY A 147 27.38 -9.41 -11.63
C GLY A 147 26.60 -10.58 -12.24
N SER A 148 25.41 -10.92 -11.74
CA SER A 148 24.58 -12.03 -12.29
C SER A 148 23.09 -11.86 -12.01
N ASN A 149 22.23 -12.73 -12.55
CA ASN A 149 20.79 -12.70 -12.28
C ASN A 149 20.37 -13.57 -11.08
N ASN A 150 21.30 -13.93 -10.19
CA ASN A 150 20.99 -14.72 -9.00
C ASN A 150 20.62 -13.82 -7.79
N PHE A 151 19.94 -14.36 -6.79
CA PHE A 151 19.75 -13.66 -5.51
C PHE A 151 21.09 -13.47 -4.76
N CYS A 152 21.34 -12.26 -4.27
CA CYS A 152 22.48 -11.83 -3.45
C CYS A 152 22.01 -11.22 -2.12
N GLY A 153 21.12 -11.92 -1.43
CA GLY A 153 20.62 -11.48 -0.13
C GLY A 153 19.76 -10.22 -0.23
N GLY A 154 19.80 -9.39 0.81
CA GLY A 154 19.17 -8.07 0.89
C GLY A 154 19.51 -7.40 2.22
N PRO A 155 18.87 -6.28 2.59
CA PRO A 155 19.24 -5.56 3.81
C PRO A 155 19.08 -6.45 5.06
N ASN A 156 20.17 -6.70 5.81
CA ASN A 156 20.18 -7.60 6.98
C ASN A 156 19.73 -9.04 6.66
N GLY A 157 20.01 -9.49 5.44
CA GLY A 157 19.53 -10.75 4.87
C GLY A 157 20.59 -11.44 4.03
N LEU A 158 21.19 -12.52 4.55
CA LEU A 158 22.20 -13.32 3.85
C LEU A 158 21.53 -14.43 3.02
N ASN A 159 21.81 -14.47 1.72
CA ASN A 159 21.54 -15.66 0.91
C ASN A 159 22.68 -16.66 1.09
N VAL A 160 22.45 -17.76 1.81
CA VAL A 160 23.50 -18.65 2.36
C VAL A 160 23.70 -19.92 1.54
N TYR A 161 24.95 -20.34 1.40
CA TYR A 161 25.41 -21.56 0.74
C TYR A 161 26.33 -22.36 1.68
N GLN A 162 26.28 -23.69 1.60
CA GLN A 162 27.15 -24.59 2.37
C GLN A 162 27.82 -25.64 1.48
N TYR A 163 29.09 -25.94 1.75
CA TYR A 163 29.90 -26.93 1.03
C TYR A 163 29.79 -28.34 1.66
N GLY A 164 29.37 -29.36 0.89
CA GLY A 164 29.27 -30.78 1.30
C GLY A 164 27.92 -31.22 1.92
N THR A 165 27.46 -32.47 1.66
CA THR A 165 26.11 -32.98 2.04
C THR A 165 26.03 -33.87 3.29
N VAL A 166 24.95 -33.59 4.03
CA VAL A 166 24.22 -34.15 5.19
C VAL A 166 24.06 -35.68 5.33
N ALA A 167 24.06 -36.17 6.59
CA ALA A 167 23.20 -37.26 7.08
C ALA A 167 22.86 -37.09 8.59
N SER A 168 21.57 -37.18 8.93
CA SER A 168 21.01 -37.18 10.30
C SER A 168 21.25 -38.50 11.05
N SER A 169 21.44 -38.47 12.38
CA SER A 169 20.75 -39.36 13.32
C SER A 169 20.98 -39.01 14.79
N SER A 170 19.92 -39.23 15.55
CA SER A 170 19.71 -39.16 17.00
C SER A 170 20.74 -39.88 17.87
N THR A 171 21.07 -39.33 19.05
CA THR A 171 20.84 -39.99 20.37
C THR A 171 21.20 -39.10 21.56
N THR A 172 20.48 -39.38 22.64
CA THR A 172 20.38 -38.76 23.96
C THR A 172 21.63 -38.88 24.85
N ALA A 173 21.69 -38.01 25.87
CA ALA A 173 22.16 -38.26 27.25
C ALA A 173 23.52 -37.69 27.73
N THR A 174 23.41 -36.63 28.55
CA THR A 174 23.87 -36.48 29.95
C THR A 174 25.37 -36.49 30.36
N THR A 175 25.74 -35.39 31.03
CA THR A 175 26.64 -35.23 32.21
C THR A 175 28.12 -35.67 32.19
N SER A 176 28.97 -34.66 32.44
CA SER A 176 29.95 -34.54 33.53
C SER A 176 31.05 -35.61 33.76
N SER A 177 32.28 -35.12 33.60
CA SER A 177 33.41 -35.18 34.56
C SER A 177 34.41 -36.36 34.57
N THR A 178 35.68 -35.96 34.74
CA THR A 178 36.87 -36.66 35.28
C THR A 178 37.62 -37.64 34.35
N ARG A 179 38.88 -37.33 33.98
CA ARG A 179 40.19 -37.68 34.62
C ARG A 179 40.55 -39.16 34.33
N ALA A 180 41.72 -39.59 33.89
CA ALA A 180 43.12 -39.14 33.92
C ALA A 180 43.85 -39.82 32.73
N SER A 181 44.78 -39.17 32.05
CA SER A 181 46.23 -39.12 32.35
C SER A 181 47.04 -40.24 31.70
N THR A 182 47.82 -39.88 30.69
CA THR A 182 49.20 -40.38 30.54
C THR A 182 50.07 -39.24 30.04
N THR A 183 51.00 -38.87 30.93
CA THR A 183 52.05 -37.87 30.84
C THR A 183 53.18 -38.32 29.93
N THR A 184 53.62 -37.41 29.05
CA THR A 184 55.05 -37.20 28.77
C THR A 184 55.33 -35.69 28.70
N THR A 185 56.39 -35.31 29.39
CA THR A 185 56.90 -33.98 29.70
C THR A 185 57.52 -33.26 28.50
N SER A 186 57.11 -32.01 28.23
CA SER A 186 57.93 -30.80 28.53
C SER A 186 57.35 -29.51 27.87
N THR A 187 57.09 -28.53 28.74
CA THR A 187 57.06 -27.05 28.54
C THR A 187 56.08 -26.39 27.56
N ALA A 188 55.06 -25.74 28.14
CA ALA A 188 54.09 -24.83 27.54
C ALA A 188 54.69 -23.46 27.14
N PRO A 189 53.95 -22.68 26.32
CA PRO A 189 53.62 -21.32 26.75
C PRO A 189 52.12 -21.03 26.71
N THR A 190 51.71 -20.35 27.77
CA THR A 190 50.43 -19.68 28.07
C THR A 190 49.88 -18.81 26.95
N THR A 191 48.59 -18.97 26.64
CA THR A 191 47.79 -17.99 25.87
C THR A 191 47.54 -16.77 26.76
N THR A 192 48.35 -15.74 26.57
CA THR A 192 48.18 -14.40 27.17
C THR A 192 47.23 -13.58 26.29
N GLY A 193 46.39 -12.74 26.91
CA GLY A 193 45.55 -11.78 26.20
C GLY A 193 46.36 -10.74 25.43
N PRO A 194 45.72 -9.81 24.70
CA PRO A 194 46.42 -8.78 23.93
C PRO A 194 47.38 -7.98 24.81
N THR A 195 48.52 -7.61 24.25
CA THR A 195 49.60 -6.90 24.96
C THR A 195 50.03 -5.64 24.20
N THR A 196 50.60 -4.65 24.88
CA THR A 196 51.22 -3.53 24.15
C THR A 196 52.53 -4.01 23.54
N LEU A 197 52.68 -3.89 22.21
CA LEU A 197 53.92 -4.23 21.51
C LEU A 197 55.06 -3.41 22.11
N GLN A 198 56.05 -4.04 22.75
CA GLN A 198 57.08 -3.29 23.47
C GLN A 198 58.17 -2.75 22.54
N THR A 199 58.55 -3.52 21.52
CA THR A 199 59.58 -3.16 20.55
C THR A 199 59.24 -3.66 19.14
N TYR A 200 59.65 -2.90 18.12
CA TYR A 200 59.56 -3.31 16.71
C TYR A 200 60.65 -2.62 15.88
N GLY A 201 61.66 -3.37 15.45
CA GLY A 201 62.86 -2.76 14.88
C GLY A 201 63.50 -1.77 15.86
N ASN A 202 63.73 -0.53 15.42
CA ASN A 202 64.23 0.56 16.26
C ASN A 202 63.12 1.33 17.01
N TRP A 203 61.85 0.94 16.88
CA TRP A 203 60.76 1.55 17.62
C TRP A 203 60.63 0.94 19.02
N GLN A 204 60.43 1.81 20.02
CA GLN A 204 60.22 1.44 21.40
C GLN A 204 58.93 2.06 21.94
N SER A 205 58.09 1.25 22.59
CA SER A 205 56.88 1.72 23.26
C SER A 205 57.22 2.76 24.34
N GLN A 206 56.45 3.83 24.38
CA GLN A 206 56.51 4.89 25.37
C GLN A 206 55.32 4.82 26.35
N GLY A 207 54.49 3.77 26.26
CA GLY A 207 53.28 3.60 27.06
C GLY A 207 52.05 4.31 26.50
N CYS A 208 51.02 4.43 27.34
CA CYS A 208 49.76 5.08 26.99
C CYS A 208 49.83 6.60 27.21
N TRP A 209 49.50 7.42 26.21
CA TRP A 209 49.59 8.88 26.29
C TRP A 209 48.22 9.53 26.03
N SER A 210 47.97 10.69 26.64
CA SER A 210 46.74 11.45 26.42
C SER A 210 46.71 12.06 25.01
N ASP A 211 45.53 12.07 24.39
CA ASP A 211 45.26 12.77 23.12
C ASP A 211 43.95 13.55 23.21
N ASP A 212 43.87 14.68 22.52
CA ASP A 212 42.67 15.51 22.45
C ASP A 212 42.28 15.65 20.97
N PRO A 213 41.08 15.19 20.54
CA PRO A 213 40.64 15.32 19.16
C PRO A 213 40.58 16.75 18.64
N ALA A 214 40.40 17.74 19.52
CA ALA A 214 40.41 19.15 19.17
C ALA A 214 41.84 19.73 19.09
N GLN A 215 42.83 19.09 19.72
CA GLN A 215 44.23 19.52 19.82
C GLN A 215 45.17 18.30 19.89
N ARG A 216 45.38 17.60 18.77
CA ARG A 216 46.10 16.32 18.72
C ARG A 216 47.52 16.39 19.29
N SER A 217 47.92 15.39 20.07
CA SER A 217 49.26 15.21 20.64
C SER A 217 50.32 14.84 19.60
N LEU A 218 49.91 14.29 18.46
CA LEU A 218 50.74 14.04 17.29
C LEU A 218 50.13 14.76 16.07
N SER A 219 50.93 15.59 15.41
CA SER A 219 50.46 16.60 14.45
C SER A 219 50.07 16.08 13.07
N PHE A 220 50.37 14.83 12.74
CA PHE A 220 50.13 14.26 11.42
C PHE A 220 49.32 12.98 11.51
N THR A 221 48.23 12.85 10.76
CA THR A 221 47.50 11.58 10.63
C THR A 221 48.06 10.80 9.45
N ALA A 222 48.61 9.62 9.68
CA ALA A 222 49.09 8.75 8.62
C ALA A 222 47.93 7.91 8.07
N ASN A 223 47.74 7.99 6.75
CA ASN A 223 46.79 7.13 6.06
C ASN A 223 47.45 5.77 5.78
N VAL A 224 47.04 4.76 6.54
CA VAL A 224 47.53 3.38 6.40
C VAL A 224 46.51 2.60 5.58
N ASN A 225 46.90 2.17 4.37
CA ASN A 225 46.01 1.41 3.49
C ASN A 225 45.66 0.03 4.08
N GLY A 226 44.37 -0.25 4.21
CA GLY A 226 43.84 -1.52 4.73
C GLY A 226 43.84 -1.60 6.26
N ALA A 227 43.63 -2.80 6.80
CA ALA A 227 43.47 -3.00 8.24
C ALA A 227 44.79 -2.68 9.00
N ASN A 228 44.73 -1.78 9.98
CA ASN A 228 45.89 -1.14 10.61
C ASN A 228 46.45 -1.93 11.82
N THR A 229 47.78 -1.95 11.97
CA THR A 229 48.51 -2.60 13.09
C THR A 229 49.60 -1.66 13.64
N PRO A 230 50.12 -1.88 14.87
CA PRO A 230 51.20 -1.06 15.43
C PRO A 230 52.41 -0.97 14.51
N GLN A 231 52.79 -2.09 13.90
CA GLN A 231 53.91 -2.18 12.95
C GLN A 231 53.65 -1.33 11.70
N LYS A 232 52.47 -1.42 11.09
CA LYS A 232 52.13 -0.63 9.91
C LYS A 232 52.08 0.86 10.20
N CYS A 233 51.56 1.25 11.36
CA CYS A 233 51.56 2.65 11.78
C CYS A 233 52.98 3.18 11.97
N MET A 234 53.85 2.42 12.65
CA MET A 234 55.27 2.76 12.85
C MET A 234 56.02 2.85 11.52
N ASP A 235 55.79 1.92 10.58
CA ASP A 235 56.41 1.95 9.24
C ASP A 235 55.95 3.16 8.43
N ALA A 236 54.64 3.49 8.49
CA ALA A 236 54.09 4.66 7.81
C ALA A 236 54.66 5.97 8.37
N CYS A 237 54.77 6.09 9.70
CA CYS A 237 55.38 7.27 10.34
C CYS A 237 56.87 7.39 10.03
N TYR A 238 57.61 6.27 10.01
CA TYR A 238 59.02 6.27 9.61
C TYR A 238 59.19 6.72 8.15
N ALA A 239 58.38 6.17 7.24
CA ALA A 239 58.40 6.53 5.83
C ALA A 239 58.02 8.01 5.58
N ALA A 240 57.17 8.58 6.43
CA ALA A 240 56.78 9.98 6.41
C ALA A 240 57.78 10.93 7.11
N GLY A 241 58.89 10.39 7.67
CA GLY A 241 59.96 11.17 8.30
C GLY A 241 59.70 11.58 9.75
N TYR A 242 58.81 10.87 10.45
CA TYR A 242 58.46 11.13 11.85
C TYR A 242 59.09 10.10 12.80
N ASN A 243 59.60 10.58 13.94
CA ASN A 243 60.22 9.74 14.98
C ASN A 243 59.25 9.37 16.12
N TYR A 244 58.00 9.84 16.08
CA TYR A 244 56.91 9.37 16.92
C TYR A 244 55.78 8.79 16.07
N ALA A 245 55.21 7.70 16.56
CA ALA A 245 54.00 7.06 16.01
C ALA A 245 53.05 6.75 17.17
N GLY A 246 51.76 6.98 17.00
CA GLY A 246 50.74 6.77 18.03
C GLY A 246 49.49 6.17 17.43
N MET A 247 48.96 5.13 18.06
CA MET A 247 47.71 4.50 17.64
C MET A 247 46.56 4.83 18.58
N GLU A 248 45.40 5.17 18.03
CA GLU A 248 44.18 5.52 18.77
C GLU A 248 42.97 4.73 18.24
N TYR A 249 41.97 4.57 19.10
CA TYR A 249 40.63 4.07 18.75
C TYR A 249 40.61 2.74 17.95
N GLY A 250 41.60 1.88 18.17
CA GLY A 250 41.69 0.55 17.58
C GLY A 250 42.19 0.49 16.12
N ALA A 251 42.30 1.63 15.42
CA ALA A 251 42.65 1.65 13.99
C ALA A 251 43.31 2.93 13.48
N GLU A 252 43.30 4.02 14.24
CA GLU A 252 43.84 5.31 13.79
C GLU A 252 45.35 5.36 13.99
N CYS A 253 46.05 6.07 13.11
CA CYS A 253 47.51 6.22 13.18
C CYS A 253 47.91 7.69 13.06
N TYR A 254 48.67 8.15 14.05
CA TYR A 254 49.18 9.51 14.14
C TYR A 254 50.70 9.50 14.24
N CYS A 255 51.36 10.52 13.70
CA CYS A 255 52.81 10.67 13.66
C CYS A 255 53.21 12.09 14.08
N GLY A 256 54.43 12.24 14.58
CA GLY A 256 54.98 13.55 14.93
C GLY A 256 56.50 13.55 15.11
N THR A 257 57.09 14.74 15.12
CA THR A 257 58.50 14.93 15.47
C THR A 257 58.73 15.10 16.98
N SER A 258 57.64 15.35 17.69
CA SER A 258 57.54 15.55 19.14
C SER A 258 56.10 15.32 19.59
N VAL A 259 55.90 15.08 20.89
CA VAL A 259 54.56 15.12 21.49
C VAL A 259 54.18 16.58 21.76
N LEU A 260 53.01 17.00 21.29
CA LEU A 260 52.51 18.38 21.34
C LEU A 260 51.31 18.51 22.31
N ASN A 261 50.80 19.73 22.47
CA ASN A 261 49.51 20.03 23.11
C ASN A 261 49.31 19.47 24.52
N GLY A 262 50.39 19.34 25.29
CA GLY A 262 50.32 18.84 26.67
C GLY A 262 50.09 17.33 26.79
N GLY A 263 50.28 16.57 25.69
CA GLY A 263 50.29 15.12 25.72
C GLY A 263 51.19 14.60 26.83
N SER A 264 50.65 13.73 27.69
CA SER A 264 51.33 13.24 28.88
C SER A 264 51.07 11.75 29.07
N LEU A 265 52.01 11.06 29.72
CA LEU A 265 51.88 9.64 30.06
C LEU A 265 50.68 9.41 30.98
N GLN A 266 49.88 8.39 30.64
CA GLN A 266 48.66 7.98 31.31
C GLN A 266 48.77 6.53 31.81
N ALA A 267 47.79 6.10 32.61
CA ALA A 267 47.68 4.71 33.01
C ALA A 267 47.41 3.80 31.79
N ASP A 268 48.08 2.65 31.73
CA ASP A 268 47.97 1.70 30.61
C ASP A 268 46.54 1.20 30.37
N SER A 269 45.67 1.25 31.39
CA SER A 269 44.25 0.91 31.26
C SER A 269 43.48 1.78 30.27
N GLY A 270 44.00 2.97 29.92
CA GLY A 270 43.42 3.85 28.92
C GLY A 270 43.70 3.44 27.48
N CYS A 271 44.70 2.58 27.24
CA CYS A 271 45.08 2.11 25.91
C CYS A 271 44.77 0.61 25.75
N ASN A 272 43.49 0.28 25.91
CA ASN A 272 42.98 -1.09 26.04
C ASN A 272 42.16 -1.57 24.82
N MET A 273 42.11 -0.80 23.73
CA MET A 273 41.42 -1.22 22.51
C MET A 273 42.32 -2.13 21.69
N ILE A 274 41.78 -3.28 21.29
CA ILE A 274 42.47 -4.25 20.44
C ILE A 274 42.56 -3.68 19.02
N CYS A 275 43.68 -3.90 18.34
CA CYS A 275 43.85 -3.47 16.96
C CYS A 275 42.89 -4.21 16.04
N GLN A 276 42.20 -3.49 15.13
CA GLN A 276 41.24 -4.09 14.19
C GLN A 276 41.85 -5.20 13.30
N ALA A 277 43.16 -5.15 13.05
CA ALA A 277 43.87 -6.10 12.20
C ALA A 277 44.85 -7.01 12.96
N ASP A 278 44.92 -6.89 14.30
CA ASP A 278 45.85 -7.61 15.15
C ASP A 278 45.25 -7.82 16.55
N ASN A 279 44.70 -9.01 16.78
CA ASN A 279 44.07 -9.35 18.06
C ASN A 279 45.07 -9.65 19.19
N THR A 280 46.38 -9.56 18.92
CA THR A 280 47.44 -9.82 19.89
C THR A 280 48.03 -8.55 20.49
N HIS A 281 47.70 -7.37 19.92
CA HIS A 281 48.19 -6.09 20.42
C HIS A 281 47.10 -5.02 20.64
N TYR A 282 47.42 -4.05 21.50
CA TYR A 282 46.57 -2.88 21.73
C TYR A 282 46.91 -1.71 20.78
N CYS A 283 45.89 -1.02 20.29
CA CYS A 283 45.94 0.14 19.40
C CYS A 283 45.24 1.36 20.04
N GLY A 284 45.68 1.74 21.23
CA GLY A 284 45.20 2.92 21.96
C GLY A 284 43.85 2.71 22.63
N GLY A 285 43.12 3.82 22.82
CA GLY A 285 41.77 3.90 23.37
C GLY A 285 41.17 5.27 23.07
N PRO A 286 39.92 5.56 23.46
CA PRO A 286 39.33 6.88 23.22
C PRO A 286 40.16 7.97 23.93
N TYR A 287 40.69 8.93 23.16
CA TYR A 287 41.52 10.04 23.66
C TYR A 287 42.87 9.55 24.22
N ARG A 288 43.36 8.40 23.76
CA ARG A 288 44.51 7.69 24.33
C ARG A 288 45.37 7.02 23.23
N LEU A 289 46.62 7.45 23.13
CA LEU A 289 47.60 6.93 22.17
C LEU A 289 48.48 5.85 22.80
N ASN A 290 48.55 4.68 22.18
CA ASN A 290 49.72 3.81 22.37
C ASN A 290 50.88 4.43 21.59
N LEU A 291 51.79 5.08 22.30
CA LEU A 291 52.86 5.89 21.71
C LEU A 291 54.15 5.09 21.54
N TYR A 292 54.82 5.28 20.41
CA TYR A 292 56.08 4.65 20.04
C TYR A 292 57.09 5.70 19.62
N LYS A 293 58.35 5.52 20.00
CA LYS A 293 59.46 6.39 19.63
C LYS A 293 60.52 5.62 18.87
N TYR A 294 60.95 6.16 17.74
CA TYR A 294 62.03 5.61 16.93
C TYR A 294 63.39 5.98 17.53
N ASN A 295 64.24 4.98 17.75
CA ASN A 295 65.60 5.15 18.24
C ASN A 295 66.60 5.09 17.07
N GLY A 296 66.74 6.22 16.36
CA GLY A 296 67.62 6.38 15.21
C GLY A 296 67.29 7.66 14.43
N THR A 297 67.98 7.86 13.31
CA THR A 297 67.66 8.94 12.36
C THR A 297 66.55 8.52 11.41
N VAL A 298 65.51 9.33 11.31
CA VAL A 298 64.41 9.16 10.35
C VAL A 298 64.71 9.92 9.04
N PRO A 299 64.13 9.53 7.90
CA PRO A 299 64.20 10.28 6.65
C PRO A 299 63.69 11.73 6.80
N PRO A 300 64.10 12.68 5.95
CA PRO A 300 63.52 14.03 5.93
C PRO A 300 61.99 13.99 5.69
N PRO A 301 61.17 14.78 6.41
CA PRO A 301 59.71 14.76 6.27
C PRO A 301 59.24 15.12 4.86
N THR A 302 58.26 14.37 4.33
CA THR A 302 57.70 14.59 2.98
C THR A 302 56.44 15.48 2.96
N ASN A 303 55.90 15.86 4.11
CA ASN A 303 54.80 16.81 4.25
C ASN A 303 55.00 17.64 5.53
N ASN A 304 55.74 18.74 5.43
CA ASN A 304 55.63 19.79 6.44
C ASN A 304 54.29 20.52 6.24
N PRO A 305 53.53 20.84 7.30
CA PRO A 305 52.71 22.04 7.25
C PRO A 305 53.66 23.21 6.97
N PRO A 306 53.34 24.14 6.04
CA PRO A 306 54.10 25.36 5.93
C PRO A 306 54.06 26.11 7.28
N PRO A 307 55.07 26.94 7.56
CA PRO A 307 55.12 27.70 8.79
C PRO A 307 53.86 28.55 8.93
N THR A 308 53.45 28.74 10.18
CA THR A 308 52.51 29.77 10.62
C THR A 308 52.95 31.16 10.11
N GLY A 309 52.50 31.49 8.90
CA GLY A 309 52.63 32.79 8.27
C GLY A 309 51.33 33.08 7.52
N GLY A 310 50.65 34.17 7.88
CA GLY A 310 49.33 34.50 7.37
C GLY A 310 49.31 34.67 5.84
N VAL A 311 48.90 33.63 5.13
CA VAL A 311 48.53 33.70 3.71
C VAL A 311 47.11 34.22 3.57
N GLY A 312 46.86 35.02 2.54
CA GLY A 312 45.55 35.58 2.23
C GLY A 312 44.76 34.74 1.22
N PRO A 313 43.47 35.03 1.02
CA PRO A 313 42.64 34.35 0.03
C PRO A 313 43.09 34.67 -1.40
N VAL A 314 42.73 33.80 -2.36
CA VAL A 314 42.94 34.08 -3.78
C VAL A 314 41.93 35.15 -4.21
N THR A 315 42.41 36.34 -4.60
CA THR A 315 41.51 37.43 -5.03
C THR A 315 41.61 37.75 -6.53
N THR A 316 42.62 37.23 -7.21
CA THR A 316 42.90 37.44 -8.64
C THR A 316 43.19 36.12 -9.34
N GLY A 317 42.89 36.01 -10.64
CA GLY A 317 43.14 34.77 -11.41
C GLY A 317 42.12 33.66 -11.14
N LEU A 318 40.99 33.98 -10.52
CA LEU A 318 39.87 33.05 -10.34
C LEU A 318 39.17 32.74 -11.68
N PRO A 319 38.50 31.58 -11.80
CA PRO A 319 37.66 31.27 -12.94
C PRO A 319 36.67 32.41 -13.26
N ALA A 320 36.41 32.64 -14.55
CA ALA A 320 35.59 33.75 -15.01
C ALA A 320 34.22 33.78 -14.30
N GLY A 321 33.87 34.95 -13.73
CA GLY A 321 32.61 35.15 -13.00
C GLY A 321 32.68 34.86 -11.50
N TRP A 322 33.74 34.24 -10.99
CA TRP A 322 33.92 33.99 -9.56
C TRP A 322 34.75 35.09 -8.88
N ARG A 323 34.40 35.38 -7.62
CA ARG A 323 35.17 36.26 -6.73
C ARG A 323 35.29 35.65 -5.34
N TYR A 324 36.31 36.05 -4.61
CA TYR A 324 36.31 35.88 -3.15
C TYR A 324 35.27 36.80 -2.51
N ASP A 325 34.46 36.27 -1.61
CA ASP A 325 33.43 37.05 -0.91
C ASP A 325 33.91 37.56 0.47
N ALA A 326 34.27 36.63 1.36
CA ALA A 326 34.84 36.91 2.68
C ALA A 326 35.26 35.61 3.38
N CYS A 327 35.95 35.75 4.52
CA CYS A 327 36.07 34.69 5.51
C CYS A 327 34.78 34.62 6.36
N TYR A 328 34.20 33.44 6.48
CA TYR A 328 32.98 33.19 7.28
C TYR A 328 33.29 32.32 8.49
N VAL A 329 32.57 32.55 9.59
CA VAL A 329 32.61 31.66 10.76
C VAL A 329 31.77 30.43 10.46
N ASP A 330 32.37 29.27 10.60
CA ASP A 330 31.70 27.99 10.43
C ASP A 330 31.57 27.26 11.77
N GLY A 331 30.47 26.54 12.00
CA GLY A 331 30.28 25.74 13.21
C GLY A 331 29.69 26.46 14.44
N THR A 332 29.34 27.75 14.40
CA THR A 332 28.65 28.41 15.55
C THR A 332 27.25 27.82 15.81
N TYR A 333 26.54 27.46 14.73
CA TYR A 333 25.23 26.81 14.79
C TYR A 333 25.17 25.60 13.84
N GLY A 334 26.33 25.02 13.52
CA GLY A 334 26.49 23.99 12.49
C GLY A 334 27.13 24.51 11.20
N ARG A 335 27.22 23.63 10.21
CA ARG A 335 27.89 23.87 8.93
C ARG A 335 27.14 24.90 8.09
N ILE A 336 27.80 25.94 7.60
CA ILE A 336 27.12 27.02 6.84
C ILE A 336 26.90 26.71 5.35
N GLN A 337 27.48 25.62 4.83
CA GLN A 337 27.31 25.15 3.45
C GLN A 337 26.74 23.74 3.38
N SER A 338 25.77 23.54 2.48
CA SER A 338 24.91 22.36 2.45
C SER A 338 25.52 21.11 1.80
N TYR A 339 26.63 21.23 1.06
CA TYR A 339 27.22 20.12 0.32
C TYR A 339 28.73 20.04 0.55
N ALA A 340 29.25 18.86 0.89
CA ALA A 340 30.68 18.61 1.03
C ALA A 340 31.19 17.82 -0.18
N VAL A 341 32.24 18.32 -0.83
CA VAL A 341 32.95 17.61 -1.92
C VAL A 341 33.92 16.56 -1.36
N GLY A 342 34.31 16.71 -0.09
CA GLY A 342 35.30 15.88 0.60
C GLY A 342 36.70 16.49 0.60
N PRO A 343 37.63 15.98 1.43
CA PRO A 343 39.00 16.48 1.51
C PRO A 343 39.82 16.09 0.28
N SER A 344 40.69 16.98 -0.19
CA SER A 344 41.59 16.76 -1.33
C SER A 344 43.02 17.20 -1.02
N ALA A 345 44.01 16.38 -1.40
CA ALA A 345 45.43 16.75 -1.32
C ALA A 345 45.83 17.86 -2.31
N THR A 346 44.98 18.13 -3.31
CA THR A 346 45.19 19.16 -4.32
C THR A 346 44.18 20.30 -4.19
N ASN A 347 43.61 20.50 -2.99
CA ASN A 347 42.61 21.53 -2.76
C ASN A 347 43.19 22.92 -3.07
N SER A 348 42.43 23.73 -3.80
CA SER A 348 42.76 25.12 -4.13
C SER A 348 41.46 25.85 -4.48
N ALA A 349 41.48 27.18 -4.48
CA ALA A 349 40.31 27.97 -4.89
C ALA A 349 39.80 27.58 -6.28
N ALA A 350 40.71 27.40 -7.24
CA ALA A 350 40.35 27.00 -8.60
C ALA A 350 39.72 25.59 -8.66
N ASN A 351 40.29 24.62 -7.95
CA ASN A 351 39.79 23.24 -7.96
C ASN A 351 38.45 23.10 -7.23
N CYS A 352 38.29 23.76 -6.08
CA CYS A 352 37.03 23.75 -5.34
C CYS A 352 35.92 24.47 -6.11
N ILE A 353 36.22 25.63 -6.72
CA ILE A 353 35.28 26.32 -7.62
C ILE A 353 34.88 25.44 -8.80
N ALA A 354 35.84 24.76 -9.44
CA ALA A 354 35.56 23.87 -10.56
C ALA A 354 34.65 22.71 -10.14
N ALA A 355 34.91 22.09 -8.98
CA ALA A 355 34.09 21.02 -8.43
C ALA A 355 32.65 21.50 -8.13
N CYS A 356 32.50 22.65 -7.48
CA CYS A 356 31.17 23.23 -7.20
C CYS A 356 30.42 23.64 -8.47
N THR A 357 31.13 24.21 -9.45
CA THR A 357 30.53 24.58 -10.75
C THR A 357 30.07 23.35 -11.51
N ALA A 358 30.83 22.25 -11.49
CA ALA A 358 30.44 20.99 -12.13
C ALA A 358 29.15 20.39 -11.54
N GLN A 359 28.86 20.68 -10.28
CA GLN A 359 27.63 20.29 -9.58
C GLN A 359 26.52 21.37 -9.65
N GLY A 360 26.73 22.46 -10.41
CA GLY A 360 25.74 23.53 -10.59
C GLY A 360 25.61 24.51 -9.42
N PHE A 361 26.53 24.49 -8.46
CA PHE A 361 26.53 25.41 -7.31
C PHE A 361 27.17 26.76 -7.64
N LYS A 362 26.64 27.81 -7.00
CA LYS A 362 27.08 29.20 -7.17
C LYS A 362 28.04 29.68 -6.08
N LEU A 363 28.20 28.90 -5.01
CA LEU A 363 29.11 29.15 -3.90
C LEU A 363 30.07 27.97 -3.74
N ALA A 364 31.32 28.29 -3.42
CA ALA A 364 32.39 27.34 -3.11
C ALA A 364 33.10 27.83 -1.85
N GLY A 365 33.26 26.96 -0.86
CA GLY A 365 33.98 27.27 0.37
C GLY A 365 35.06 26.26 0.64
N MET A 366 36.17 26.73 1.21
CA MET A 366 37.23 25.86 1.66
C MET A 366 37.45 26.04 3.17
N GLU A 367 37.60 24.92 3.85
CA GLU A 367 37.95 24.85 5.26
C GLU A 367 39.17 23.94 5.45
N TYR A 368 39.90 24.18 6.54
CA TYR A 368 40.90 23.26 7.06
C TYR A 368 41.94 22.77 6.04
N SER A 369 42.41 23.66 5.16
CA SER A 369 43.42 23.40 4.11
C SER A 369 42.91 22.54 2.95
N ASN A 370 42.37 21.36 3.24
CA ASN A 370 42.07 20.34 2.25
C ASN A 370 40.57 20.15 1.96
N GLU A 371 39.66 20.75 2.72
CA GLU A 371 38.22 20.52 2.58
C GLU A 371 37.58 21.51 1.60
N CYS A 372 36.61 21.03 0.83
CA CYS A 372 35.83 21.82 -0.11
C CYS A 372 34.33 21.56 0.09
N TYR A 373 33.57 22.65 0.10
CA TYR A 373 32.12 22.69 0.30
C TYR A 373 31.47 23.53 -0.80
N CYS A 374 30.24 23.18 -1.16
CA CYS A 374 29.45 23.86 -2.18
C CYS A 374 28.04 24.18 -1.67
N SER A 375 27.45 25.24 -2.20
CA SER A 375 26.06 25.59 -1.91
C SER A 375 25.53 26.65 -2.88
N ASN A 376 24.23 26.94 -2.82
CA ASN A 376 23.59 28.08 -3.51
C ASN A 376 23.13 29.18 -2.54
N ALA A 377 23.29 28.96 -1.23
CA ALA A 377 22.94 29.85 -0.14
C ALA A 377 23.78 29.47 1.10
N LEU A 378 23.99 30.40 2.01
CA LEU A 378 24.57 30.10 3.32
C LEU A 378 23.47 29.82 4.34
N GLN A 379 23.75 28.94 5.29
CA GLN A 379 22.81 28.50 6.32
C GLN A 379 23.34 28.80 7.74
N ASN A 380 22.57 28.43 8.77
CA ASN A 380 23.02 28.44 10.16
C ASN A 380 23.47 29.81 10.68
N GLY A 381 22.86 30.89 10.16
CA GLY A 381 23.18 32.25 10.57
C GLY A 381 24.60 32.65 10.21
N ALA A 382 25.08 32.23 9.04
CA ALA A 382 26.44 32.51 8.58
C ALA A 382 26.81 33.99 8.74
N VAL A 383 27.82 34.25 9.57
CA VAL A 383 28.37 35.58 9.79
C VAL A 383 29.79 35.65 9.25
N LYS A 384 30.14 36.82 8.73
CA LYS A 384 31.52 37.11 8.36
C LYS A 384 32.39 37.06 9.61
N ALA A 385 33.58 36.52 9.46
CA ALA A 385 34.63 36.58 10.46
C ALA A 385 35.03 38.04 10.70
N ALA A 386 35.62 38.33 11.86
CA ALA A 386 36.02 39.69 12.20
C ALA A 386 37.11 40.25 11.26
N ALA A 387 37.90 39.36 10.65
CA ALA A 387 38.88 39.67 9.62
C ALA A 387 39.13 38.48 8.70
N ASP A 388 39.46 38.73 7.42
CA ASP A 388 39.80 37.67 6.46
C ASP A 388 41.04 36.88 6.86
N THR A 389 41.95 37.49 7.64
CA THR A 389 43.13 36.82 8.20
C THR A 389 42.80 35.70 9.18
N GLN A 390 41.53 35.52 9.56
CA GLN A 390 41.10 34.35 10.34
C GLN A 390 40.98 33.09 9.45
N CYS A 391 40.90 33.26 8.14
CA CYS A 391 41.06 32.19 7.16
C CYS A 391 42.51 32.22 6.66
N SER A 392 43.45 31.71 7.45
CA SER A 392 44.89 31.81 7.17
C SER A 392 45.57 30.47 6.91
N MET A 393 44.82 29.38 6.82
CA MET A 393 45.38 28.05 6.60
C MET A 393 45.65 27.85 5.12
N ALA A 394 46.91 27.59 4.76
CA ALA A 394 47.30 27.40 3.36
C ALA A 394 46.59 26.19 2.74
N CYS A 395 46.20 26.30 1.46
CA CYS A 395 45.58 25.20 0.73
C CYS A 395 46.57 24.04 0.53
N SER A 396 46.07 22.80 0.62
CA SER A 396 46.89 21.60 0.42
C SER A 396 47.49 21.51 -0.99
N GLY A 397 46.78 21.99 -2.00
CA GLY A 397 47.22 22.07 -3.40
C GLY A 397 47.72 23.44 -3.84
N ASP A 398 47.72 24.44 -2.95
CA ASP A 398 48.21 25.79 -3.22
C ASP A 398 48.69 26.45 -1.92
N ALA A 399 49.93 26.14 -1.53
CA ALA A 399 50.49 26.62 -0.28
C ALA A 399 50.66 28.16 -0.20
N ALA A 400 50.48 28.88 -1.32
CA ALA A 400 50.62 30.33 -1.37
C ALA A 400 49.35 31.08 -0.93
N HIS A 401 48.20 30.40 -0.86
CA HIS A 401 46.91 31.03 -0.58
C HIS A 401 46.09 30.27 0.45
N ALA A 402 45.15 30.98 1.07
CA ALA A 402 44.32 30.42 2.14
C ALA A 402 43.13 29.60 1.64
N CYS A 403 42.91 28.46 2.30
CA CYS A 403 41.75 27.56 2.21
C CYS A 403 41.11 27.42 3.59
N GLY A 404 40.62 28.55 4.12
CA GLY A 404 39.93 28.59 5.41
C GLY A 404 40.87 28.50 6.61
N ALA A 405 40.33 28.02 7.73
CA ALA A 405 41.05 27.60 8.94
C ALA A 405 40.10 26.72 9.79
N ALA A 406 40.47 26.36 11.02
CA ALA A 406 39.53 25.67 11.91
C ALA A 406 38.28 26.55 12.17
N ASN A 407 37.09 26.01 11.90
CA ASN A 407 35.79 26.72 12.04
C ASN A 407 35.70 28.00 11.19
N ARG A 408 36.37 28.03 10.04
CA ARG A 408 36.49 29.21 9.16
C ARG A 408 36.48 28.82 7.69
N ILE A 409 35.45 29.25 6.97
CA ILE A 409 35.33 29.04 5.52
C ILE A 409 35.85 30.25 4.75
N SER A 410 36.79 30.02 3.83
CA SER A 410 37.07 30.99 2.74
C SER A 410 36.01 30.83 1.65
N LEU A 411 35.07 31.77 1.56
CA LEU A 411 33.94 31.68 0.63
C LEU A 411 34.20 32.41 -0.68
N TYR A 412 33.86 31.74 -1.78
CA TYR A 412 33.90 32.26 -3.14
C TYR A 412 32.51 32.15 -3.76
N ALA A 413 32.14 33.12 -4.59
CA ALA A 413 30.80 33.21 -5.18
C ALA A 413 30.85 33.64 -6.65
N SER A 414 30.01 33.02 -7.48
CA SER A 414 29.79 33.42 -8.88
C SER A 414 28.65 34.43 -9.07
N VAL A 415 27.93 34.77 -8.00
CA VAL A 415 26.80 35.71 -8.00
C VAL A 415 27.00 36.84 -7.01
N ALA A 416 26.57 38.05 -7.37
CA ALA A 416 26.77 39.27 -6.56
C ALA A 416 26.11 39.18 -5.17
N THR A 417 24.95 38.54 -5.09
CA THR A 417 24.20 38.30 -3.84
C THR A 417 23.69 36.87 -3.82
N PHE A 418 23.67 36.26 -2.65
CA PHE A 418 23.14 34.92 -2.41
C PHE A 418 22.33 34.91 -1.11
N PRO A 419 21.32 34.03 -0.97
CA PRO A 419 20.54 33.95 0.27
C PRO A 419 21.41 33.51 1.46
N THR A 420 21.11 34.07 2.63
CA THR A 420 21.70 33.68 3.91
C THR A 420 20.57 33.40 4.89
N TYR A 421 20.47 32.18 5.39
CA TYR A 421 19.42 31.77 6.31
C TYR A 421 19.89 31.85 7.77
N PRO A 422 19.02 32.27 8.71
CA PRO A 422 19.32 32.24 10.14
C PRO A 422 19.51 30.78 10.62
N PRO A 423 19.95 30.55 11.87
CA PRO A 423 19.86 29.23 12.49
C PRO A 423 18.42 28.72 12.41
N PRO A 424 18.20 27.47 11.95
CA PRO A 424 16.86 26.96 11.76
C PRO A 424 16.13 26.88 13.09
N THR A 425 14.83 27.19 13.09
CA THR A 425 13.99 27.09 14.28
C THR A 425 12.72 26.28 13.98
N PRO A 426 12.09 25.64 14.98
CA PRO A 426 10.82 24.98 14.74
C PRO A 426 9.76 26.00 14.31
N LYS A 427 9.01 25.69 13.25
CA LYS A 427 8.00 26.60 12.72
C LYS A 427 6.74 26.58 13.59
N LYS A 428 6.59 27.55 14.50
CA LYS A 428 5.46 27.53 15.46
C LYS A 428 4.24 28.34 15.01
N THR A 429 4.37 29.17 13.98
CA THR A 429 3.35 30.10 13.49
C THR A 429 3.22 30.04 11.97
N ASN A 430 2.12 30.55 11.43
CA ASN A 430 1.81 30.52 9.98
C ASN A 430 1.78 29.08 9.42
N LEU A 431 1.32 28.13 10.24
CA LEU A 431 1.13 26.74 9.83
C LEU A 431 -0.14 26.61 8.98
N PRO A 432 -0.20 25.68 8.02
CA PRO A 432 -1.42 25.43 7.26
C PRO A 432 -2.56 24.94 8.15
N GLY A 433 -3.79 25.37 7.86
CA GLY A 433 -4.99 24.89 8.55
C GLY A 433 -4.94 25.09 10.07
N GLN A 434 -5.28 24.03 10.82
CA GLN A 434 -5.25 24.03 12.30
C GLN A 434 -4.08 23.22 12.86
N TYR A 435 -3.02 22.99 12.09
CA TYR A 435 -1.83 22.35 12.63
C TYR A 435 -1.20 23.21 13.72
N LYS A 436 -0.75 22.54 14.78
CA LYS A 436 0.04 23.10 15.86
C LYS A 436 1.35 22.35 15.96
N TYR A 437 2.42 23.08 16.25
CA TYR A 437 3.69 22.47 16.61
C TYR A 437 3.52 21.62 17.87
N ALA A 438 3.82 20.34 17.77
CA ALA A 438 3.67 19.37 18.87
C ALA A 438 4.99 19.16 19.63
N GLY A 439 6.14 19.28 18.97
CA GLY A 439 7.45 19.13 19.59
C GLY A 439 8.41 18.25 18.77
N CYS A 440 9.57 17.98 19.36
CA CYS A 440 10.51 16.96 18.90
C CYS A 440 10.18 15.57 19.48
N TYR A 441 10.13 14.54 18.64
CA TYR A 441 9.75 13.18 19.04
C TYR A 441 10.80 12.16 18.60
N MET A 442 11.03 11.14 19.42
CA MET A 442 11.88 10.01 19.05
C MET A 442 11.15 9.07 18.11
N GLU A 443 11.83 8.61 17.05
CA GLU A 443 11.36 7.47 16.28
C GLU A 443 11.54 6.17 17.10
N PRO A 444 10.54 5.26 17.13
CA PRO A 444 10.69 3.98 17.79
C PRO A 444 11.77 3.13 17.09
N GLY A 445 12.76 2.65 17.86
CA GLY A 445 13.84 1.82 17.30
C GLY A 445 13.36 0.47 16.72
N GLY A 446 14.21 -0.19 15.93
CA GLY A 446 13.95 -1.54 15.40
C GLY A 446 13.17 -1.58 14.09
N GLY A 447 13.20 -0.51 13.29
CA GLY A 447 12.54 -0.43 11.98
C GLY A 447 11.03 -0.19 12.06
N GLN A 448 10.52 0.23 13.22
CA GLN A 448 9.14 0.67 13.37
C GLN A 448 9.08 2.19 13.18
N THR A 449 8.12 2.68 12.41
CA THR A 449 7.90 4.11 12.24
C THR A 449 6.60 4.48 12.92
N ILE A 450 6.52 5.70 13.49
CA ILE A 450 5.28 6.20 14.12
C ILE A 450 4.16 6.29 13.07
N PHE A 451 4.52 6.71 11.86
CA PHE A 451 3.58 6.96 10.78
C PHE A 451 3.96 6.13 9.57
N LYS A 452 2.95 5.70 8.79
CA LYS A 452 3.14 4.74 7.71
C LYS A 452 3.35 5.38 6.34
N TYR A 453 2.97 6.65 6.18
CA TYR A 453 2.95 7.32 4.90
C TYR A 453 4.11 8.30 4.76
N GLN A 454 5.23 7.80 4.23
CA GLN A 454 6.41 8.60 3.95
C GLN A 454 6.36 9.21 2.55
N ILE A 455 6.76 10.47 2.44
CA ILE A 455 7.06 11.19 1.22
C ILE A 455 8.47 11.77 1.38
N THR A 456 9.31 11.64 0.36
CA THR A 456 10.65 12.22 0.36
C THR A 456 10.77 13.22 -0.79
N ASP A 457 11.23 14.43 -0.49
CA ASP A 457 11.53 15.44 -1.50
C ASP A 457 12.84 16.16 -1.15
N LYS A 458 13.87 15.87 -1.94
CA LYS A 458 15.24 16.37 -1.73
C LYS A 458 15.45 17.83 -2.10
N ALA A 459 14.44 18.50 -2.65
CA ALA A 459 14.56 19.88 -3.13
C ALA A 459 13.56 20.83 -2.49
N ALA A 460 12.33 20.38 -2.23
CA ALA A 460 11.21 21.24 -1.87
C ALA A 460 10.61 20.94 -0.48
N MET A 461 11.15 19.99 0.29
CA MET A 461 10.59 19.65 1.61
C MET A 461 10.52 20.87 2.52
N SER A 462 9.33 21.13 3.04
CA SER A 462 9.00 22.20 3.98
C SER A 462 7.88 21.73 4.89
N VAL A 463 7.76 22.40 6.05
CA VAL A 463 6.67 22.14 7.00
C VAL A 463 5.31 22.29 6.32
N GLU A 464 5.14 23.33 5.49
CA GLU A 464 3.90 23.59 4.78
C GLU A 464 3.58 22.54 3.73
N MET A 465 4.58 22.10 2.95
CA MET A 465 4.37 21.05 1.96
C MET A 465 3.89 19.76 2.64
N CYS A 466 4.55 19.36 3.72
CA CYS A 466 4.17 18.17 4.47
C CYS A 466 2.77 18.28 5.09
N ALA A 467 2.52 19.38 5.82
CA ALA A 467 1.22 19.61 6.48
C ALA A 467 0.06 19.69 5.47
N ASN A 468 0.23 20.39 4.35
CA ASN A 468 -0.80 20.45 3.30
C ASN A 468 -1.07 19.07 2.69
N GLN A 469 -0.02 18.30 2.42
CA GLN A 469 -0.17 16.97 1.82
C GLN A 469 -0.85 15.98 2.79
N CYS A 470 -0.47 15.98 4.07
CA CYS A 470 -1.12 15.13 5.07
C CYS A 470 -2.60 15.51 5.26
N SER A 471 -2.91 16.79 5.40
CA SER A 471 -4.29 17.25 5.59
C SER A 471 -5.18 17.08 4.35
N ALA A 472 -4.62 17.14 3.14
CA ALA A 472 -5.36 16.85 1.90
C ALA A 472 -5.90 15.42 1.84
N TYR A 473 -5.24 14.47 2.52
CA TYR A 473 -5.71 13.09 2.68
C TYR A 473 -6.42 12.84 4.01
N GLY A 474 -6.68 13.89 4.79
CA GLY A 474 -7.38 13.78 6.07
C GLY A 474 -6.52 13.23 7.21
N TYR A 475 -5.19 13.34 7.15
CA TYR A 475 -4.29 12.91 8.23
C TYR A 475 -3.91 14.09 9.14
N GLY A 476 -4.26 13.98 10.42
CA GLY A 476 -4.04 15.04 11.41
C GLY A 476 -2.61 15.15 11.94
N ALA A 477 -1.71 14.23 11.62
CA ALA A 477 -0.30 14.31 12.00
C ALA A 477 0.58 14.48 10.75
N ALA A 478 1.51 15.42 10.83
CA ALA A 478 2.56 15.66 9.85
C ALA A 478 3.90 15.70 10.60
N ALA A 479 4.77 14.73 10.36
CA ALA A 479 6.07 14.61 10.99
C ALA A 479 7.17 14.75 9.94
N LEU A 480 8.22 15.50 10.24
CA LEU A 480 9.34 15.71 9.32
C LEU A 480 10.63 15.15 9.92
N GLU A 481 11.43 14.52 9.07
CA GLU A 481 12.71 13.89 9.43
C GLU A 481 13.77 14.16 8.36
N PHE A 482 15.04 14.13 8.77
CA PHE A 482 16.24 14.26 7.92
C PHE A 482 16.33 15.53 7.05
N GLY A 483 15.40 16.47 7.18
CA GLY A 483 15.33 17.67 6.35
C GLY A 483 14.54 17.50 5.05
N ASP A 484 14.38 16.26 4.55
CA ASP A 484 13.78 15.94 3.25
C ASP A 484 12.64 14.93 3.29
N GLU A 485 12.26 14.43 4.48
CA GLU A 485 11.18 13.46 4.64
C GLU A 485 9.96 14.05 5.35
N CYS A 486 8.79 13.63 4.88
CA CYS A 486 7.48 13.93 5.44
C CYS A 486 6.72 12.65 5.71
N TRP A 487 6.12 12.57 6.88
CA TRP A 487 5.43 11.39 7.39
C TRP A 487 4.03 11.76 7.84
N CYS A 488 3.01 11.17 7.21
CA CYS A 488 1.61 11.45 7.51
C CYS A 488 0.96 10.31 8.30
N GLY A 489 0.09 10.66 9.25
CA GLY A 489 -0.75 9.68 9.94
C GLY A 489 -1.78 10.29 10.88
N ASP A 490 -2.38 9.46 11.73
CA ASP A 490 -3.45 9.91 12.61
C ASP A 490 -2.87 10.58 13.87
N ALA A 491 -3.49 11.70 14.27
CA ALA A 491 -3.05 12.48 15.44
C ALA A 491 -3.10 11.68 16.76
N SER A 492 -3.92 10.63 16.85
CA SER A 492 -3.96 9.73 18.01
C SER A 492 -2.67 8.96 18.22
N MET A 493 -1.90 8.70 17.17
CA MET A 493 -0.62 7.98 17.25
C MET A 493 0.47 8.82 17.94
N VAL A 494 0.30 10.14 18.00
CA VAL A 494 1.24 11.05 18.66
C VAL A 494 1.36 10.78 20.16
N ALA A 495 0.22 10.56 20.82
CA ALA A 495 0.15 10.41 22.28
C ALA A 495 0.85 9.13 22.80
N ALA A 496 1.15 8.18 21.91
CA ALA A 496 1.78 6.91 22.27
C ALA A 496 3.32 6.94 22.24
N ASN A 497 3.94 8.08 21.88
CA ASN A 497 5.38 8.16 21.60
C ASN A 497 6.15 9.10 22.54
N THR A 498 7.46 8.85 22.65
CA THR A 498 8.37 9.55 23.57
C THR A 498 8.83 10.88 22.98
N VAL A 499 8.64 11.95 23.74
CA VAL A 499 9.15 13.30 23.43
C VAL A 499 10.66 13.33 23.60
N ALA A 500 11.37 13.88 22.61
CA ALA A 500 12.81 14.12 22.65
C ALA A 500 13.11 15.58 23.06
N PRO A 501 14.31 15.89 23.55
CA PRO A 501 14.78 17.27 23.66
C PRO A 501 14.72 17.99 22.31
N GLU A 502 14.21 19.22 22.30
CA GLU A 502 14.08 20.06 21.09
C GLU A 502 15.40 20.19 20.32
N THR A 503 16.53 20.18 21.02
CA THR A 503 17.88 20.28 20.45
C THR A 503 18.27 19.09 19.57
N GLU A 504 17.55 17.97 19.67
CA GLU A 504 17.81 16.76 18.87
C GLU A 504 17.09 16.81 17.51
N CYS A 505 16.07 17.65 17.36
CA CYS A 505 15.51 18.02 16.07
C CYS A 505 16.30 19.21 15.53
N ASN A 506 17.36 18.95 14.78
CA ASN A 506 18.32 19.95 14.33
C ASN A 506 18.58 19.94 12.81
N ALA A 507 17.82 19.17 12.04
CA ALA A 507 17.92 19.11 10.59
C ALA A 507 17.10 20.26 9.96
N PRO A 508 17.71 21.16 9.17
CA PRO A 508 16.97 22.16 8.42
C PRO A 508 16.17 21.53 7.27
N CYS A 509 15.01 22.09 6.95
CA CYS A 509 14.24 21.66 5.78
C CYS A 509 14.98 22.00 4.47
N VAL A 510 15.09 21.07 3.53
CA VAL A 510 15.80 21.32 2.26
C VAL A 510 15.14 22.39 1.39
N GLY A 511 13.81 22.50 1.44
CA GLY A 511 13.01 23.51 0.74
C GLY A 511 12.73 24.78 1.55
N SER A 512 13.00 24.78 2.86
CA SER A 512 12.89 25.95 3.73
C SER A 512 13.97 25.94 4.82
N PRO A 513 15.24 26.29 4.51
CA PRO A 513 16.36 26.10 5.44
C PRO A 513 16.32 26.91 6.75
N ALA A 514 15.34 27.82 6.90
CA ALA A 514 15.09 28.55 8.14
C ALA A 514 14.19 27.78 9.12
N ASP A 515 13.51 26.72 8.66
CA ASP A 515 12.62 25.88 9.46
C ASP A 515 13.31 24.53 9.77
N ILE A 516 13.02 23.94 10.94
CA ILE A 516 13.49 22.60 11.31
C ILE A 516 12.53 21.53 10.77
N CYS A 517 13.10 20.48 10.18
CA CYS A 517 12.46 19.30 9.61
C CYS A 517 13.07 18.01 10.21
N GLY A 518 13.06 17.91 11.54
CA GLY A 518 13.47 16.71 12.27
C GLY A 518 14.95 16.65 12.61
N GLY A 519 15.48 15.44 12.70
CA GLY A 519 16.87 15.11 13.03
C GLY A 519 17.09 13.61 12.86
N VAL A 520 18.26 13.10 13.25
CA VAL A 520 18.55 11.66 13.12
C VAL A 520 17.70 10.85 14.10
N ALA A 521 16.78 10.02 13.60
CA ALA A 521 15.80 9.29 14.40
C ALA A 521 14.89 10.23 15.23
N ARG A 522 14.61 11.42 14.70
CA ARG A 522 13.87 12.48 15.38
C ARG A 522 12.88 13.17 14.46
N PHE A 523 11.60 13.10 14.83
CA PHE A 523 10.55 13.82 14.14
C PHE A 523 10.34 15.22 14.71
N THR A 524 10.33 16.22 13.84
CA THR A 524 9.64 17.48 14.14
C THR A 524 8.16 17.29 13.80
N LEU A 525 7.32 17.28 14.82
CA LEU A 525 5.93 16.88 14.69
C LEU A 525 4.96 18.06 14.75
N TYR A 526 3.98 18.01 13.86
CA TYR A 526 2.82 18.88 13.82
C TYR A 526 1.54 18.05 13.95
N SER A 527 0.63 18.50 14.82
CA SER A 527 -0.64 17.82 15.07
C SER A 527 -1.80 18.79 14.88
N TRP A 528 -2.83 18.34 14.19
CA TRP A 528 -4.04 19.10 13.92
C TRP A 528 -4.86 19.29 15.19
N ASP A 529 -5.30 20.52 15.45
CA ASP A 529 -6.23 20.80 16.53
C ASP A 529 -7.67 20.43 16.13
N PHE A 530 -8.11 19.26 16.57
CA PHE A 530 -9.48 18.79 16.34
C PHE A 530 -10.54 19.49 17.22
N THR A 531 -10.15 20.34 18.17
CA THR A 531 -11.09 20.99 19.10
C THR A 531 -11.75 22.24 18.54
N THR A 532 -11.11 22.89 17.56
CA THR A 532 -11.59 24.17 16.98
C THR A 532 -12.28 23.95 15.63
N THR A 533 -11.59 23.30 14.69
CA THR A 533 -12.12 22.95 13.37
C THR A 533 -11.57 21.58 12.99
N PRO A 534 -12.31 20.50 13.26
CA PRO A 534 -11.84 19.15 13.00
C PRO A 534 -11.69 18.90 11.49
N LEU A 535 -10.64 18.19 11.11
CA LEU A 535 -10.37 17.81 9.72
C LEU A 535 -11.45 16.84 9.18
N TYR A 536 -12.04 16.04 10.07
CA TYR A 536 -13.20 15.20 9.83
C TYR A 536 -13.94 14.94 11.15
N VAL A 537 -15.21 14.57 11.05
CA VAL A 537 -16.05 14.16 12.18
C VAL A 537 -16.71 12.83 11.83
N TRP A 538 -16.39 11.80 12.61
CA TRP A 538 -17.13 10.54 12.58
C TRP A 538 -18.18 10.53 13.67
N ASN A 539 -19.45 10.49 13.28
CA ASN A 539 -20.55 10.50 14.22
C ASN A 539 -20.77 9.11 14.80
N THR A 540 -21.15 9.03 16.07
CA THR A 540 -21.58 7.77 16.68
C THR A 540 -23.00 7.96 17.22
N PRO A 541 -24.05 7.69 16.41
CA PRO A 541 -25.42 7.90 16.83
C PRO A 541 -25.78 6.99 18.01
N ALA A 542 -26.70 7.46 18.86
CA ALA A 542 -27.21 6.68 20.00
C ALA A 542 -27.93 5.41 19.52
N ASN A 543 -28.75 5.52 18.47
CA ASN A 543 -29.30 4.38 17.76
C ASN A 543 -28.41 4.01 16.58
N LYS A 544 -27.70 2.90 16.72
CA LYS A 544 -26.76 2.40 15.72
C LYS A 544 -27.37 1.45 14.71
N GLY A 545 -28.66 1.11 14.79
CA GLY A 545 -29.20 -0.05 14.08
C GLY A 545 -28.58 -1.36 14.60
N ARG A 546 -28.88 -2.49 13.97
CA ARG A 546 -28.28 -3.79 14.33
C ARG A 546 -28.35 -4.81 13.21
N TYR A 547 -27.43 -5.79 13.26
CA TYR A 547 -27.53 -7.02 12.49
C TYR A 547 -28.45 -8.03 13.20
N GLU A 548 -29.20 -8.80 12.43
CA GLU A 548 -29.96 -9.96 12.88
C GLU A 548 -29.76 -11.12 11.91
N LEU A 549 -29.58 -12.34 12.44
CA LEU A 549 -29.60 -13.54 11.62
C LEU A 549 -30.99 -13.71 11.01
N LEU A 550 -31.09 -13.77 9.69
CA LEU A 550 -32.33 -13.99 8.97
C LEU A 550 -32.62 -15.49 8.83
N ILE A 551 -31.71 -16.20 8.15
CA ILE A 551 -31.86 -17.61 7.80
C ILE A 551 -30.48 -18.19 7.44
N GLY A 552 -30.31 -19.51 7.54
CA GLY A 552 -29.20 -20.20 6.87
C GLY A 552 -29.40 -20.25 5.35
N GLY A 553 -28.32 -20.11 4.58
CA GLY A 553 -28.32 -20.24 3.13
C GLY A 553 -28.13 -21.68 2.67
N ILE A 554 -28.64 -21.98 1.47
CA ILE A 554 -28.37 -23.24 0.74
C ILE A 554 -27.04 -23.14 -0.02
N VAL A 555 -26.74 -21.95 -0.53
CA VAL A 555 -25.50 -21.60 -1.24
C VAL A 555 -24.87 -20.34 -0.64
N ILE A 556 -23.62 -20.08 -1.01
CA ILE A 556 -22.94 -18.81 -0.72
C ILE A 556 -23.32 -17.84 -1.84
N PRO A 557 -24.12 -16.79 -1.57
CA PRO A 557 -24.60 -15.95 -2.64
C PRO A 557 -23.53 -14.98 -3.08
N LEU A 558 -23.06 -15.13 -4.32
CA LEU A 558 -22.05 -14.27 -4.93
C LEU A 558 -22.71 -13.14 -5.73
N ILE A 559 -23.95 -13.35 -6.15
CA ILE A 559 -24.77 -12.38 -6.86
C ILE A 559 -26.14 -12.37 -6.20
N ALA A 560 -26.63 -11.19 -5.82
CA ALA A 560 -27.94 -11.01 -5.19
C ALA A 560 -28.75 -9.96 -5.94
N THR A 561 -30.01 -10.28 -6.24
CA THR A 561 -30.92 -9.36 -6.94
C THR A 561 -32.32 -9.41 -6.34
N LEU A 562 -32.90 -8.26 -6.01
CA LEU A 562 -34.29 -8.18 -5.57
C LEU A 562 -35.19 -8.07 -6.80
N GLY A 563 -35.97 -9.11 -7.06
CA GLY A 563 -36.93 -9.15 -8.16
C GLY A 563 -38.20 -8.33 -7.87
N LEU A 564 -38.95 -8.02 -8.94
CA LEU A 564 -40.23 -7.30 -8.82
C LEU A 564 -41.31 -8.08 -8.06
N ASN A 565 -41.14 -9.39 -7.93
CA ASN A 565 -41.95 -10.27 -7.08
C ASN A 565 -41.61 -10.13 -5.58
N ASN A 566 -40.69 -9.21 -5.23
CA ASN A 566 -40.23 -8.92 -3.88
C ASN A 566 -39.43 -10.06 -3.23
N LYS A 567 -38.92 -10.99 -4.03
CA LYS A 567 -38.03 -12.08 -3.60
C LYS A 567 -36.61 -11.81 -4.05
N VAL A 568 -35.65 -12.43 -3.36
CA VAL A 568 -34.23 -12.27 -3.71
C VAL A 568 -33.78 -13.48 -4.50
N THR A 569 -33.30 -13.24 -5.72
CA THR A 569 -32.62 -14.24 -6.53
C THR A 569 -31.13 -14.24 -6.17
N PHE A 570 -30.59 -15.43 -5.96
CA PHE A 570 -29.18 -15.68 -5.75
C PHE A 570 -28.62 -16.54 -6.86
N LEU A 571 -27.44 -16.16 -7.33
CA LEU A 571 -26.63 -16.95 -8.24
C LEU A 571 -25.29 -17.26 -7.59
N GLU A 572 -24.88 -18.51 -7.74
CA GLU A 572 -23.55 -19.05 -7.41
C GLU A 572 -23.00 -19.74 -8.70
N LYS A 573 -21.87 -20.43 -8.62
CA LYS A 573 -21.30 -21.28 -9.67
C LYS A 573 -22.32 -22.29 -10.19
N GLY A 574 -22.30 -22.51 -11.50
CA GLY A 574 -23.15 -23.48 -12.19
C GLY A 574 -22.35 -24.69 -12.66
N GLY A 575 -22.66 -25.88 -12.14
CA GLY A 575 -22.04 -27.14 -12.61
C GLY A 575 -20.59 -27.37 -12.15
N THR A 576 -20.02 -26.49 -11.33
CA THR A 576 -18.63 -26.51 -10.85
C THR A 576 -18.56 -26.28 -9.33
N GLY A 577 -18.27 -27.31 -8.53
CA GLY A 577 -18.15 -27.17 -7.08
C GLY A 577 -18.54 -28.41 -6.29
N ALA A 578 -18.50 -28.32 -4.96
CA ALA A 578 -19.03 -29.36 -4.09
C ALA A 578 -20.57 -29.37 -4.13
N PRO A 579 -21.23 -30.51 -3.83
CA PRO A 579 -22.67 -30.55 -3.65
C PRO A 579 -23.13 -29.50 -2.60
N ASN A 580 -24.13 -28.69 -2.93
CA ASN A 580 -24.62 -27.53 -2.15
C ASN A 580 -23.71 -26.28 -2.15
N SER A 581 -22.73 -26.20 -3.04
CA SER A 581 -21.98 -24.98 -3.33
C SER A 581 -22.06 -24.62 -4.81
N THR A 582 -23.23 -24.84 -5.43
CA THR A 582 -23.56 -24.53 -6.82
C THR A 582 -25.06 -24.28 -6.96
N GLY A 583 -25.46 -23.43 -7.92
CA GLY A 583 -26.85 -23.31 -8.38
C GLY A 583 -27.47 -21.92 -8.31
N ALA A 584 -28.76 -21.86 -8.64
CA ALA A 584 -29.57 -20.66 -8.62
C ALA A 584 -30.74 -20.86 -7.66
N TYR A 585 -31.00 -19.88 -6.80
CA TYR A 585 -32.04 -19.98 -5.78
C TYR A 585 -32.82 -18.69 -5.64
N GLU A 586 -34.10 -18.82 -5.31
CA GLU A 586 -34.97 -17.71 -4.95
C GLU A 586 -35.32 -17.82 -3.47
N LEU A 587 -35.16 -16.71 -2.75
CA LEU A 587 -35.48 -16.57 -1.34
C LEU A 587 -36.72 -15.68 -1.15
N ASP A 588 -37.75 -16.26 -0.56
CA ASP A 588 -38.81 -15.54 0.10
C ASP A 588 -38.44 -15.30 1.57
N TYR A 589 -37.82 -14.15 1.82
CA TYR A 589 -37.32 -13.81 3.15
C TYR A 589 -38.42 -13.57 4.19
N THR A 590 -39.69 -13.44 3.78
CA THR A 590 -40.81 -13.32 4.72
C THR A 590 -41.18 -14.66 5.34
N LEU A 591 -40.77 -15.77 4.72
CA LEU A 591 -40.94 -17.12 5.19
C LEU A 591 -39.70 -17.67 5.90
N ALA A 592 -38.78 -16.80 6.36
CA ALA A 592 -37.51 -17.21 6.94
C ALA A 592 -37.64 -18.12 8.18
N ASN A 593 -38.80 -18.11 8.83
CA ASN A 593 -39.16 -19.01 9.94
C ASN A 593 -39.54 -20.45 9.49
N ASP A 594 -39.82 -20.67 8.21
CA ASP A 594 -40.08 -21.96 7.59
C ASP A 594 -39.07 -22.21 6.46
N TYR A 595 -37.89 -22.70 6.85
CA TYR A 595 -36.75 -22.91 5.95
C TYR A 595 -37.13 -23.63 4.65
N LYS A 596 -38.02 -24.63 4.69
CA LYS A 596 -38.39 -25.43 3.51
C LYS A 596 -39.25 -24.64 2.51
N LYS A 597 -39.99 -23.64 2.97
CA LYS A 597 -40.82 -22.79 2.11
C LYS A 597 -40.14 -21.49 1.70
N ALA A 598 -39.14 -21.05 2.46
CA ALA A 598 -38.38 -19.85 2.13
C ALA A 598 -37.59 -19.98 0.83
N TRP A 599 -37.13 -21.19 0.51
CA TRP A 599 -36.24 -21.45 -0.61
C TRP A 599 -36.96 -22.11 -1.78
N ARG A 600 -36.67 -21.63 -2.99
CA ARG A 600 -37.01 -22.29 -4.25
C ARG A 600 -35.75 -22.44 -5.10
N GLU A 601 -35.50 -23.65 -5.56
CA GLU A 601 -34.43 -23.94 -6.52
C GLU A 601 -34.82 -23.47 -7.93
N MET A 602 -33.82 -23.01 -8.67
CA MET A 602 -33.85 -22.60 -10.07
C MET A 602 -32.63 -23.20 -10.78
N HIS A 603 -32.65 -23.25 -12.11
CA HIS A 603 -31.65 -23.94 -12.91
C HIS A 603 -31.06 -23.00 -13.96
N VAL A 604 -29.74 -22.83 -13.90
CA VAL A 604 -28.95 -22.18 -14.96
C VAL A 604 -28.32 -23.23 -15.87
N SER A 605 -28.16 -22.93 -17.16
CA SER A 605 -27.65 -23.90 -18.14
C SER A 605 -26.12 -23.86 -18.27
N SER A 606 -25.49 -22.76 -17.87
CA SER A 606 -24.04 -22.62 -17.80
C SER A 606 -23.59 -21.81 -16.58
N ASP A 607 -22.27 -21.74 -16.36
CA ASP A 607 -21.68 -21.20 -15.14
C ASP A 607 -21.71 -19.66 -15.07
N VAL A 608 -22.51 -19.12 -14.15
CA VAL A 608 -22.72 -17.67 -13.96
C VAL A 608 -21.71 -17.03 -13.01
N PHE A 609 -20.75 -17.79 -12.48
CA PHE A 609 -19.73 -17.25 -11.60
C PHE A 609 -19.05 -16.04 -12.27
N CYS A 610 -19.01 -14.92 -11.55
CA CYS A 610 -18.37 -13.67 -11.98
C CYS A 610 -19.05 -12.96 -13.17
N ALA A 611 -20.34 -13.20 -13.39
CA ALA A 611 -21.16 -12.50 -14.36
C ALA A 611 -21.69 -11.14 -13.85
N ALA A 612 -21.89 -10.19 -14.75
CA ALA A 612 -22.65 -8.97 -14.45
C ALA A 612 -24.16 -9.24 -14.46
N ASN A 613 -24.91 -8.58 -13.58
CA ASN A 613 -26.35 -8.77 -13.50
C ASN A 613 -27.10 -7.43 -13.45
N LEU A 614 -28.25 -7.34 -14.13
CA LEU A 614 -29.09 -6.14 -14.20
C LEU A 614 -30.57 -6.51 -14.18
N VAL A 615 -31.42 -5.60 -13.70
CA VAL A 615 -32.88 -5.69 -13.89
C VAL A 615 -33.26 -4.87 -15.12
N LEU A 616 -33.88 -5.51 -16.10
CA LEU A 616 -34.23 -4.88 -17.37
C LEU A 616 -35.42 -3.91 -17.21
N PRO A 617 -35.47 -2.82 -18.00
CA PRO A 617 -36.60 -1.90 -18.06
C PRO A 617 -37.88 -2.47 -18.69
N ASP A 618 -37.89 -3.74 -19.13
CA ASP A 618 -39.07 -4.35 -19.73
C ASP A 618 -40.24 -4.46 -18.74
N ARG A 619 -41.44 -4.75 -19.25
CA ARG A 619 -42.68 -4.73 -18.46
C ARG A 619 -42.76 -5.80 -17.36
N LYS A 620 -41.83 -6.75 -17.29
CA LYS A 620 -41.75 -7.77 -16.24
C LYS A 620 -40.50 -7.64 -15.36
N GLY A 621 -39.62 -6.69 -15.65
CA GLY A 621 -38.37 -6.51 -14.91
C GLY A 621 -37.53 -7.78 -14.92
N ARG A 622 -37.34 -8.38 -16.10
CA ARG A 622 -36.51 -9.58 -16.22
C ARG A 622 -35.10 -9.29 -15.69
N LEU A 623 -34.50 -10.27 -15.03
CA LEU A 623 -33.10 -10.23 -14.63
C LEU A 623 -32.26 -10.74 -15.80
N LEU A 624 -31.20 -10.01 -16.13
CA LEU A 624 -30.23 -10.36 -17.16
C LEU A 624 -28.88 -10.66 -16.50
N SER A 625 -28.33 -11.85 -16.73
CA SER A 625 -26.97 -12.25 -16.36
C SER A 625 -26.08 -12.32 -17.59
N ILE A 626 -24.88 -11.73 -17.52
CA ILE A 626 -23.99 -11.46 -18.66
C ILE A 626 -22.58 -11.97 -18.34
N GLY A 627 -22.07 -12.88 -19.18
CA GLY A 627 -20.76 -13.49 -19.00
C GLY A 627 -20.78 -14.64 -18.01
N GLY A 628 -19.60 -15.05 -17.53
CA GLY A 628 -19.45 -16.22 -16.68
C GLY A 628 -18.01 -16.73 -16.59
N TRP A 629 -17.82 -17.89 -15.97
CA TRP A 629 -16.49 -18.40 -15.65
C TRP A 629 -15.69 -18.84 -16.87
N SER A 630 -16.14 -19.85 -17.61
CA SER A 630 -15.30 -20.50 -18.64
C SER A 630 -16.10 -21.09 -19.79
N LEU A 631 -15.40 -21.37 -20.90
CA LEU A 631 -16.01 -21.93 -22.11
C LEU A 631 -17.19 -21.06 -22.60
N GLU A 632 -18.28 -21.67 -23.04
CA GLU A 632 -19.46 -20.97 -23.57
C GLU A 632 -20.11 -20.04 -22.54
N SER A 633 -19.90 -20.28 -21.23
CA SER A 633 -20.47 -19.42 -20.18
C SER A 633 -19.88 -18.01 -20.18
N THR A 634 -18.65 -17.83 -20.69
CA THR A 634 -18.05 -16.50 -20.85
C THR A 634 -18.84 -15.65 -21.84
N GLU A 635 -19.48 -16.26 -22.83
CA GLU A 635 -20.35 -15.56 -23.78
C GLU A 635 -21.83 -15.56 -23.33
N GLY A 636 -22.10 -16.10 -22.14
CA GLY A 636 -23.44 -16.43 -21.68
C GLY A 636 -24.36 -15.21 -21.51
N ILE A 637 -25.57 -15.32 -22.05
CA ILE A 637 -26.68 -14.39 -21.83
C ILE A 637 -27.85 -15.17 -21.26
N ARG A 638 -28.26 -14.83 -20.04
CA ARG A 638 -29.30 -15.58 -19.30
C ARG A 638 -30.37 -14.64 -18.81
N LEU A 639 -31.62 -15.03 -18.98
CA LEU A 639 -32.78 -14.22 -18.61
C LEU A 639 -33.65 -14.96 -17.60
N TYR A 640 -34.00 -14.29 -16.51
CA TYR A 640 -35.00 -14.79 -15.57
C TYR A 640 -36.16 -13.81 -15.49
N THR A 641 -37.38 -14.31 -15.67
CA THR A 641 -38.60 -13.50 -15.49
C THR A 641 -39.16 -13.72 -14.09
N PRO A 642 -39.09 -12.76 -13.14
CA PRO A 642 -39.68 -12.94 -11.81
C PRO A 642 -41.18 -13.25 -11.88
N SER A 643 -41.61 -14.26 -11.11
CA SER A 643 -43.01 -14.66 -11.00
C SER A 643 -43.41 -14.95 -9.55
N GLY A 644 -44.70 -15.16 -9.29
CA GLY A 644 -45.22 -15.31 -7.94
C GLY A 644 -45.20 -14.00 -7.14
N SER A 645 -45.29 -14.14 -5.82
CA SER A 645 -45.28 -13.02 -4.85
C SER A 645 -44.81 -13.55 -3.50
N LEU A 646 -44.60 -12.67 -2.51
CA LEU A 646 -44.38 -13.12 -1.13
C LEU A 646 -45.46 -14.11 -0.68
N GLY A 647 -45.05 -15.21 -0.05
CA GLY A 647 -45.92 -16.33 0.33
C GLY A 647 -46.29 -17.28 -0.81
N VAL A 648 -45.98 -16.97 -2.07
CA VAL A 648 -46.40 -17.73 -3.27
C VAL A 648 -45.19 -18.03 -4.15
N ASN A 649 -44.87 -19.30 -4.34
CA ASN A 649 -43.71 -19.71 -5.16
C ASN A 649 -43.76 -19.15 -6.59
N GLY A 650 -42.60 -18.74 -7.10
CA GLY A 650 -42.41 -18.51 -8.51
C GLY A 650 -42.55 -19.81 -9.31
N THR A 651 -42.88 -19.69 -10.59
CA THR A 651 -43.10 -20.81 -11.52
C THR A 651 -42.19 -20.76 -12.75
N THR A 652 -41.37 -19.71 -12.87
CA THR A 652 -40.45 -19.46 -13.98
C THR A 652 -39.03 -19.88 -13.59
N ASP A 653 -38.20 -20.11 -14.59
CA ASP A 653 -36.79 -20.49 -14.43
C ASP A 653 -35.89 -19.61 -15.30
N TRP A 654 -34.57 -19.77 -15.19
CA TRP A 654 -33.61 -19.10 -16.07
C TRP A 654 -33.67 -19.68 -17.49
N GLU A 655 -33.61 -18.79 -18.47
CA GLU A 655 -33.63 -19.11 -19.90
C GLU A 655 -32.26 -18.78 -20.50
N GLU A 656 -31.66 -19.76 -21.18
CA GLU A 656 -30.34 -19.64 -21.79
C GLU A 656 -30.24 -20.55 -23.02
N HIS A 657 -29.80 -20.00 -24.14
CA HIS A 657 -29.53 -20.71 -25.38
C HIS A 657 -28.31 -20.10 -26.08
N TRP A 658 -27.11 -20.51 -25.67
CA TRP A 658 -25.84 -19.93 -26.12
C TRP A 658 -25.66 -19.98 -27.65
N ASP A 659 -26.23 -20.99 -28.31
CA ASP A 659 -26.18 -21.17 -29.77
C ASP A 659 -27.02 -20.13 -30.53
N GLN A 660 -28.00 -19.51 -29.86
CA GLN A 660 -28.91 -18.51 -30.45
C GLN A 660 -28.57 -17.09 -30.01
N ILE A 661 -28.18 -16.93 -28.75
CA ILE A 661 -27.86 -15.66 -28.12
C ILE A 661 -26.63 -15.79 -27.24
N HIS A 662 -25.61 -15.02 -27.57
CA HIS A 662 -24.33 -14.95 -26.88
C HIS A 662 -23.72 -13.56 -27.05
N LEU A 663 -22.81 -13.20 -26.14
CA LEU A 663 -21.91 -12.06 -26.33
C LEU A 663 -21.01 -12.32 -27.53
N GLN A 664 -20.60 -11.25 -28.20
CA GLN A 664 -19.66 -11.34 -29.32
C GLN A 664 -18.23 -11.59 -28.86
N GLU A 665 -17.91 -11.18 -27.63
CA GLU A 665 -16.65 -11.43 -26.95
C GLU A 665 -16.97 -12.01 -25.58
N GLY A 666 -16.41 -13.18 -25.25
CA GLY A 666 -16.62 -13.83 -23.95
C GLY A 666 -16.01 -13.01 -22.80
N ARG A 667 -16.70 -12.90 -21.66
CA ARG A 667 -16.32 -12.04 -20.53
C ARG A 667 -16.49 -12.73 -19.18
N TRP A 668 -15.49 -12.52 -18.35
CA TRP A 668 -15.43 -12.78 -16.91
C TRP A 668 -15.14 -11.46 -16.20
N TYR A 669 -15.87 -11.11 -15.13
CA TYR A 669 -15.87 -9.78 -14.51
C TYR A 669 -16.19 -8.57 -15.43
N PRO A 670 -17.22 -8.65 -16.30
CA PRO A 670 -17.64 -7.49 -17.07
C PRO A 670 -18.37 -6.45 -16.19
N GLY A 671 -18.25 -5.17 -16.53
CA GLY A 671 -19.20 -4.15 -16.07
C GLY A 671 -20.44 -4.11 -16.98
N ALA A 672 -21.59 -3.70 -16.43
CA ALA A 672 -22.81 -3.50 -17.23
C ALA A 672 -23.67 -2.33 -16.74
N MET A 673 -24.46 -1.72 -17.64
CA MET A 673 -25.36 -0.61 -17.32
C MET A 673 -26.53 -0.51 -18.31
N THR A 674 -27.72 -0.12 -17.85
CA THR A 674 -28.81 0.35 -18.72
C THR A 674 -28.53 1.78 -19.20
N MET A 675 -28.43 1.98 -20.51
CA MET A 675 -28.19 3.27 -21.16
C MET A 675 -29.44 4.15 -21.20
N ALA A 676 -29.27 5.45 -21.50
CA ALA A 676 -30.39 6.39 -21.65
C ALA A 676 -31.40 5.99 -22.75
N ASN A 677 -30.94 5.31 -23.81
CA ASN A 677 -31.79 4.77 -24.86
C ASN A 677 -32.42 3.40 -24.52
N GLY A 678 -32.18 2.87 -23.31
CA GLY A 678 -32.68 1.59 -22.82
C GLY A 678 -31.85 0.36 -23.20
N SER A 679 -30.85 0.46 -24.08
CA SER A 679 -29.99 -0.69 -24.38
C SER A 679 -29.04 -0.97 -23.22
N ILE A 680 -28.45 -2.17 -23.20
CA ILE A 680 -27.51 -2.59 -22.17
C ILE A 680 -26.10 -2.40 -22.69
N PHE A 681 -25.33 -1.59 -21.98
CA PHE A 681 -23.90 -1.38 -22.17
C PHE A 681 -23.13 -2.44 -21.40
N VAL A 682 -22.22 -3.16 -22.07
CA VAL A 682 -21.33 -4.16 -21.48
C VAL A 682 -19.88 -3.75 -21.73
N ILE A 683 -19.03 -3.81 -20.71
CA ILE A 683 -17.66 -3.27 -20.77
C ILE A 683 -16.64 -4.14 -20.06
N GLY A 684 -15.48 -4.33 -20.69
CA GLY A 684 -14.32 -4.97 -20.08
C GLY A 684 -14.54 -6.45 -19.73
N GLY A 685 -13.70 -6.94 -18.84
CA GLY A 685 -13.63 -8.36 -18.44
C GLY A 685 -12.41 -9.06 -19.02
N GLU A 686 -12.30 -10.35 -18.73
CA GLU A 686 -11.28 -11.28 -19.26
C GLU A 686 -11.94 -12.49 -19.94
N GLU A 687 -11.18 -13.22 -20.75
CA GLU A 687 -11.57 -14.52 -21.31
C GLU A 687 -11.50 -15.63 -20.24
N GLY A 688 -12.38 -15.54 -19.24
CA GLY A 688 -12.39 -16.44 -18.10
C GLY A 688 -11.33 -16.13 -17.04
N SER A 689 -11.22 -17.02 -16.05
CA SER A 689 -10.39 -16.78 -14.86
C SER A 689 -8.89 -16.70 -15.18
N ASN A 690 -8.29 -15.52 -14.94
CA ASN A 690 -6.90 -15.21 -15.28
C ASN A 690 -6.62 -15.36 -16.78
N GLY A 691 -7.63 -15.09 -17.61
CA GLY A 691 -7.57 -15.17 -19.05
C GLY A 691 -6.90 -13.96 -19.69
N ALA A 692 -6.98 -13.85 -21.01
CA ALA A 692 -6.58 -12.64 -21.71
C ALA A 692 -7.58 -11.51 -21.42
N PRO A 693 -7.14 -10.24 -21.37
CA PRO A 693 -8.06 -9.12 -21.24
C PRO A 693 -9.01 -9.06 -22.43
N VAL A 694 -10.26 -8.66 -22.16
CA VAL A 694 -11.29 -8.34 -23.15
C VAL A 694 -11.58 -6.84 -23.07
N PRO A 695 -10.67 -6.00 -23.61
CA PRO A 695 -10.70 -4.56 -23.44
C PRO A 695 -11.70 -3.91 -24.40
N SER A 696 -12.91 -4.45 -24.50
CA SER A 696 -13.91 -4.00 -25.47
C SER A 696 -15.23 -3.61 -24.81
N ILE A 697 -16.00 -2.81 -25.54
CA ILE A 697 -17.39 -2.46 -25.25
C ILE A 697 -18.30 -3.20 -26.23
N GLU A 698 -19.45 -3.67 -25.73
CA GLU A 698 -20.51 -4.29 -26.51
C GLU A 698 -21.89 -3.80 -26.04
N ILE A 699 -22.89 -3.79 -26.95
CA ILE A 699 -24.27 -3.37 -26.67
C ILE A 699 -25.25 -4.53 -26.86
N LEU A 700 -26.17 -4.71 -25.91
CA LEU A 700 -27.28 -5.65 -26.00
C LEU A 700 -28.64 -4.90 -26.06
N PRO A 701 -29.57 -5.31 -26.94
CA PRO A 701 -29.43 -6.31 -27.99
C PRO A 701 -28.38 -5.89 -29.01
N LYS A 702 -27.75 -6.87 -29.65
CA LYS A 702 -26.77 -6.63 -30.71
C LYS A 702 -27.37 -5.72 -31.80
N PRO A 703 -26.77 -4.55 -32.09
CA PRO A 703 -27.20 -3.70 -33.20
C PRO A 703 -27.11 -4.42 -34.56
N ALA A 704 -27.98 -4.04 -35.51
CA ALA A 704 -27.93 -4.59 -36.86
C ALA A 704 -26.66 -4.16 -37.61
N GLY A 705 -26.09 -5.03 -38.46
CA GLY A 705 -24.97 -4.68 -39.34
C GLY A 705 -23.66 -5.46 -39.16
N GLY A 706 -23.65 -6.57 -38.41
CA GLY A 706 -22.46 -7.42 -38.21
C GLY A 706 -21.91 -7.31 -36.79
N PRO A 707 -20.66 -7.75 -36.52
CA PRO A 707 -20.07 -7.58 -35.21
C PRO A 707 -19.86 -6.11 -34.84
N THR A 708 -20.22 -5.71 -33.62
CA THR A 708 -20.31 -4.29 -33.21
C THR A 708 -19.56 -3.96 -31.92
N PHE A 709 -18.55 -4.73 -31.54
CA PHE A 709 -17.73 -4.41 -30.37
C PHE A 709 -16.67 -3.36 -30.70
N LEU A 710 -16.29 -2.55 -29.70
CA LEU A 710 -15.25 -1.53 -29.84
C LEU A 710 -14.14 -1.74 -28.82
N THR A 711 -12.91 -1.86 -29.29
CA THR A 711 -11.72 -1.99 -28.45
C THR A 711 -11.31 -0.65 -27.84
N MET A 712 -10.96 -0.69 -26.57
CA MET A 712 -10.59 0.44 -25.72
C MET A 712 -9.15 0.27 -25.25
N ASP A 713 -8.24 1.06 -25.81
CA ASP A 713 -6.80 1.06 -25.47
C ASP A 713 -6.53 1.25 -23.97
N TRP A 714 -7.35 2.08 -23.33
CA TRP A 714 -7.26 2.36 -21.90
C TRP A 714 -7.68 1.19 -21.02
N LEU A 715 -8.57 0.30 -21.48
CA LEU A 715 -8.85 -0.94 -20.77
C LEU A 715 -7.67 -1.90 -20.90
N LEU A 716 -7.08 -2.02 -22.09
CA LEU A 716 -5.91 -2.88 -22.29
C LEU A 716 -4.73 -2.43 -21.44
N ARG A 717 -4.51 -1.11 -21.31
CA ARG A 717 -3.37 -0.55 -20.56
C ARG A 717 -3.44 -0.76 -19.05
N THR A 718 -4.64 -0.81 -18.48
CA THR A 718 -4.82 -0.88 -17.02
C THR A 718 -5.15 -2.28 -16.50
N ASP A 719 -5.26 -3.26 -17.38
CA ASP A 719 -5.38 -4.68 -17.04
C ASP A 719 -4.23 -5.14 -16.12
N PRO A 720 -4.46 -6.04 -15.14
CA PRO A 720 -5.75 -6.63 -14.74
C PRO A 720 -6.52 -5.78 -13.72
N ASN A 721 -6.14 -4.51 -13.50
CA ASN A 721 -6.64 -3.71 -12.38
C ASN A 721 -7.97 -2.98 -12.65
N ASN A 722 -8.68 -3.34 -13.71
CA ASN A 722 -9.83 -2.61 -14.24
C ASN A 722 -11.06 -3.50 -14.49
N LEU A 723 -11.11 -4.71 -13.93
CA LEU A 723 -12.27 -5.58 -14.06
C LEU A 723 -13.43 -5.05 -13.21
N TYR A 724 -14.66 -5.36 -13.62
CA TYR A 724 -15.87 -4.65 -13.18
C TYR A 724 -15.75 -3.11 -13.18
N PRO A 725 -15.55 -2.46 -14.34
CA PRO A 725 -15.64 -1.01 -14.43
C PRO A 725 -17.00 -0.48 -13.97
N PHE A 726 -17.01 0.57 -13.15
CA PHE A 726 -18.25 1.25 -12.78
C PHE A 726 -18.68 2.19 -13.91
N SER A 727 -19.93 2.10 -14.36
CA SER A 727 -20.46 2.94 -15.44
C SER A 727 -21.81 3.56 -15.10
N PHE A 728 -21.97 4.84 -15.46
CA PHE A 728 -23.15 5.64 -15.13
C PHE A 728 -23.54 6.58 -16.27
N VAL A 729 -24.83 6.64 -16.61
CA VAL A 729 -25.40 7.68 -17.49
C VAL A 729 -25.29 9.03 -16.79
N LEU A 730 -24.85 10.05 -17.54
CA LEU A 730 -24.70 11.43 -17.08
C LEU A 730 -25.90 12.32 -17.46
N PRO A 731 -26.35 13.22 -16.58
CA PRO A 731 -27.38 14.22 -16.85
C PRO A 731 -27.18 15.08 -18.10
N GLY A 732 -25.95 15.51 -18.39
CA GLY A 732 -25.60 16.31 -19.57
C GLY A 732 -25.38 15.49 -20.84
N GLY A 733 -25.55 14.17 -20.77
CA GLY A 733 -25.28 13.23 -21.86
C GLY A 733 -23.90 12.60 -21.77
N GLY A 734 -23.78 11.38 -22.30
CA GLY A 734 -22.56 10.58 -22.22
C GLY A 734 -22.56 9.60 -21.04
N ILE A 735 -21.45 8.87 -20.95
CA ILE A 735 -21.27 7.76 -20.00
C ILE A 735 -20.02 8.03 -19.18
N PHE A 736 -20.19 8.16 -17.87
CA PHE A 736 -19.07 8.13 -16.93
C PHE A 736 -18.58 6.68 -16.77
N VAL A 737 -17.27 6.47 -16.83
CA VAL A 737 -16.62 5.18 -16.56
C VAL A 737 -15.47 5.40 -15.57
N LEU A 738 -15.47 4.61 -14.50
CA LEU A 738 -14.41 4.54 -13.50
C LEU A 738 -13.79 3.14 -13.52
N TYR A 739 -12.47 3.07 -13.58
CA TYR A 739 -11.72 1.82 -13.66
C TYR A 739 -10.31 2.01 -13.10
N TYR A 740 -9.77 1.02 -12.41
CA TYR A 740 -8.50 1.11 -11.68
C TYR A 740 -8.46 2.37 -10.79
N ASN A 741 -7.59 3.33 -11.11
CA ASN A 741 -7.44 4.64 -10.48
C ASN A 741 -7.70 5.79 -11.47
N GLU A 742 -8.43 5.52 -12.55
CA GLU A 742 -8.75 6.45 -13.62
C GLU A 742 -10.26 6.58 -13.82
N ALA A 743 -10.69 7.70 -14.39
CA ALA A 743 -12.07 7.90 -14.80
C ALA A 743 -12.15 8.76 -16.06
N ARG A 744 -13.21 8.58 -16.84
CA ARG A 744 -13.45 9.30 -18.09
C ARG A 744 -14.93 9.40 -18.43
N ILE A 745 -15.25 10.28 -19.37
CA ILE A 745 -16.56 10.41 -19.98
C ILE A 745 -16.45 9.94 -21.43
N LEU A 746 -17.38 9.07 -21.84
CA LEU A 746 -17.53 8.59 -23.20
C LEU A 746 -18.73 9.27 -23.87
N ASN A 747 -18.63 9.50 -25.18
CA ASN A 747 -19.80 9.81 -26.00
C ASN A 747 -20.73 8.58 -26.03
N GLU A 748 -22.02 8.76 -25.75
CA GLU A 748 -22.98 7.64 -25.65
C GLU A 748 -23.34 6.98 -27.00
N ALA A 749 -23.03 7.62 -28.13
CA ALA A 749 -23.29 7.07 -29.46
C ALA A 749 -22.05 6.45 -30.11
N THR A 750 -20.87 7.05 -29.93
CA THR A 750 -19.61 6.58 -30.56
C THR A 750 -18.67 5.88 -29.60
N PHE A 751 -18.91 5.99 -28.29
CA PHE A 751 -18.03 5.52 -27.20
C PHE A 751 -16.62 6.12 -27.20
N ALA A 752 -16.35 7.12 -28.05
CA ALA A 752 -15.11 7.88 -28.00
C ALA A 752 -15.00 8.64 -26.67
N THR A 753 -13.78 8.68 -26.10
CA THR A 753 -13.52 9.47 -24.90
C THR A 753 -13.70 10.95 -25.21
N THR A 754 -14.64 11.62 -24.52
CA THR A 754 -14.89 13.07 -24.63
C THR A 754 -14.14 13.85 -23.57
N LYS A 755 -13.87 13.24 -22.40
CA LYS A 755 -13.14 13.87 -21.29
C LYS A 755 -12.42 12.82 -20.46
N THR A 756 -11.11 12.99 -20.25
CA THR A 756 -10.36 12.26 -19.22
C THR A 756 -10.42 13.06 -17.91
N LEU A 757 -10.74 12.41 -16.80
CA LEU A 757 -10.80 13.04 -15.49
C LEU A 757 -9.46 12.90 -14.76
N PRO A 758 -9.17 13.73 -13.73
CA PRO A 758 -7.95 13.58 -12.94
C PRO A 758 -7.82 12.18 -12.34
N THR A 759 -6.58 11.75 -12.12
CA THR A 759 -6.28 10.49 -11.43
C THR A 759 -6.95 10.45 -10.06
N ILE A 760 -7.53 9.30 -9.72
CA ILE A 760 -8.21 9.07 -8.46
C ILE A 760 -7.15 8.98 -7.35
N PRO A 761 -7.25 9.78 -6.28
CA PRO A 761 -6.31 9.68 -5.16
C PRO A 761 -6.49 8.33 -4.45
N GLY A 762 -5.37 7.67 -4.15
CA GLY A 762 -5.32 6.46 -3.34
C GLY A 762 -4.97 6.80 -1.90
N GLN A 763 -3.68 6.73 -1.59
CA GLN A 763 -3.10 7.15 -0.30
C GLN A 763 -2.08 8.26 -0.51
N VAL A 764 -1.56 8.81 0.58
CA VAL A 764 -0.68 9.99 0.60
C VAL A 764 0.54 9.85 -0.33
N ASN A 765 1.14 8.66 -0.37
CA ASN A 765 2.40 8.38 -1.06
C ASN A 765 2.30 7.29 -2.15
N ALA A 766 1.10 6.83 -2.48
CA ALA A 766 0.90 5.84 -3.52
C ALA A 766 -0.47 5.98 -4.19
N VAL A 767 -0.52 5.57 -5.45
CA VAL A 767 -1.78 5.34 -6.15
C VAL A 767 -2.49 4.12 -5.59
N GLY A 768 -3.81 4.06 -5.72
CA GLY A 768 -4.63 2.91 -5.35
C GLY A 768 -5.82 2.77 -6.29
N GLY A 769 -6.25 1.52 -6.51
CA GLY A 769 -7.38 1.21 -7.37
C GLY A 769 -8.70 1.14 -6.61
N ARG A 770 -9.80 1.23 -7.36
CA ARG A 770 -11.18 1.20 -6.87
C ARG A 770 -12.01 0.04 -7.45
N THR A 771 -11.54 -0.58 -8.53
CA THR A 771 -12.19 -1.72 -9.16
C THR A 771 -11.39 -2.99 -8.92
N TYR A 772 -11.93 -4.14 -9.30
CA TYR A 772 -11.26 -5.42 -9.11
C TYR A 772 -9.87 -5.44 -9.79
N PRO A 773 -8.83 -6.05 -9.16
CA PRO A 773 -8.84 -6.74 -7.87
C PRO A 773 -8.60 -5.80 -6.69
N LEU A 774 -8.34 -4.51 -6.91
CA LEU A 774 -8.14 -3.52 -5.84
C LEU A 774 -9.48 -3.04 -5.24
N GLU A 775 -10.51 -3.87 -5.33
CA GLU A 775 -11.95 -3.62 -5.24
C GLU A 775 -12.39 -2.67 -4.10
N GLY A 776 -13.09 -1.61 -4.49
CA GLY A 776 -13.97 -0.82 -3.64
C GLY A 776 -15.40 -0.87 -4.17
N THR A 777 -16.25 0.09 -3.79
CA THR A 777 -17.63 0.21 -4.29
C THR A 777 -17.90 1.61 -4.77
N ALA A 778 -18.58 1.76 -5.91
CA ALA A 778 -19.04 3.06 -6.38
C ALA A 778 -20.57 3.19 -6.36
N MET A 779 -21.02 4.41 -6.07
CA MET A 779 -22.42 4.82 -6.06
C MET A 779 -22.58 6.20 -6.68
N VAL A 780 -23.79 6.52 -7.13
CA VAL A 780 -24.20 7.88 -7.50
C VAL A 780 -24.97 8.49 -6.34
N LEU A 781 -24.57 9.72 -5.95
CA LEU A 781 -25.22 10.47 -4.87
C LEU A 781 -26.69 10.79 -5.20
N PRO A 782 -27.57 10.98 -4.21
CA PRO A 782 -28.99 11.15 -4.47
C PRO A 782 -29.29 12.42 -5.27
N GLN A 783 -30.14 12.30 -6.28
CA GLN A 783 -30.57 13.42 -7.12
C GLN A 783 -31.95 13.91 -6.68
N THR A 784 -32.08 15.20 -6.39
CA THR A 784 -33.32 15.79 -5.87
C THR A 784 -33.90 16.77 -6.89
N TYR A 785 -35.23 16.77 -7.07
CA TYR A 785 -35.90 17.77 -7.90
C TYR A 785 -35.49 19.20 -7.46
N PRO A 786 -35.17 20.14 -8.37
CA PRO A 786 -35.36 20.09 -9.83
C PRO A 786 -34.25 19.42 -10.65
N TYR A 787 -33.36 18.65 -10.00
CA TYR A 787 -32.24 17.91 -10.62
C TYR A 787 -31.19 18.83 -11.25
N THR A 788 -30.99 20.01 -10.67
CA THR A 788 -30.03 21.01 -11.14
C THR A 788 -28.68 20.94 -10.44
N ASP A 789 -28.60 20.25 -9.30
CA ASP A 789 -27.34 20.08 -8.59
C ASP A 789 -26.38 19.23 -9.45
N PRO A 790 -25.06 19.53 -9.41
CA PRO A 790 -24.09 18.75 -10.15
C PRO A 790 -24.19 17.26 -9.82
N PHE A 791 -24.17 16.43 -10.87
CA PHE A 791 -24.08 14.98 -10.73
C PHE A 791 -22.80 14.62 -9.96
N GLU A 792 -22.89 13.74 -8.99
CA GLU A 792 -21.74 13.37 -8.16
C GLU A 792 -21.65 11.84 -8.00
N VAL A 793 -20.45 11.32 -8.27
CA VAL A 793 -20.12 9.90 -8.11
C VAL A 793 -19.21 9.77 -6.89
N ILE A 794 -19.42 8.75 -6.08
CA ILE A 794 -18.56 8.38 -4.95
C ILE A 794 -18.01 6.97 -5.15
N ALA A 795 -16.75 6.75 -4.79
CA ALA A 795 -16.13 5.43 -4.69
C ALA A 795 -15.50 5.28 -3.30
N CYS A 796 -15.87 4.23 -2.57
CA CYS A 796 -15.41 3.97 -1.21
C CYS A 796 -14.52 2.73 -1.15
N GLY A 797 -13.46 2.81 -0.35
CA GLY A 797 -12.53 1.70 -0.17
C GLY A 797 -11.71 1.40 -1.42
N GLY A 798 -11.05 0.25 -1.41
CA GLY A 798 -10.14 -0.20 -2.44
C GLY A 798 -8.76 -0.48 -1.88
N SER A 799 -7.76 -0.60 -2.74
CA SER A 799 -6.41 -1.00 -2.32
C SER A 799 -5.30 -0.32 -3.11
N ALA A 800 -4.26 0.11 -2.40
CA ALA A 800 -2.96 0.46 -2.94
C ALA A 800 -2.06 -0.79 -2.91
N PHE A 801 -2.35 -1.74 -3.80
CA PHE A 801 -1.59 -2.99 -3.99
C PHE A 801 -1.35 -3.76 -2.68
N GLY A 802 -2.43 -4.11 -2.00
CA GLY A 802 -2.43 -4.84 -0.73
C GLY A 802 -2.66 -3.96 0.47
N GLN A 803 -2.44 -2.64 0.39
CA GLN A 803 -2.78 -1.71 1.45
C GLN A 803 -4.21 -1.19 1.25
N ALA A 804 -5.16 -1.67 2.05
CA ALA A 804 -6.55 -1.23 1.94
C ALA A 804 -6.67 0.28 2.25
N LEU A 805 -7.54 0.95 1.50
CA LEU A 805 -7.78 2.39 1.60
C LEU A 805 -8.81 2.68 2.69
N ASP A 806 -8.62 3.76 3.43
CA ASP A 806 -9.52 4.25 4.48
C ASP A 806 -10.28 5.49 4.05
N ASN A 807 -10.62 5.61 2.76
CA ASN A 807 -11.30 6.79 2.25
C ASN A 807 -12.37 6.46 1.22
N CYS A 808 -13.35 7.36 1.16
CA CYS A 808 -14.21 7.54 0.02
C CYS A 808 -13.74 8.74 -0.78
N VAL A 809 -13.80 8.64 -2.10
CA VAL A 809 -13.48 9.72 -3.03
C VAL A 809 -14.71 10.06 -3.85
N SER A 810 -15.00 11.35 -3.99
CA SER A 810 -16.14 11.83 -4.77
C SER A 810 -15.73 12.85 -5.82
N ILE A 811 -16.43 12.86 -6.95
CA ILE A 811 -16.19 13.80 -8.04
C ILE A 811 -17.51 14.22 -8.66
N GLN A 812 -17.58 15.49 -9.06
CA GLN A 812 -18.63 16.00 -9.95
C GLN A 812 -18.07 16.04 -11.37
N PRO A 813 -18.30 15.01 -12.22
CA PRO A 813 -17.53 14.84 -13.45
C PRO A 813 -17.84 15.90 -14.53
N GLU A 814 -19.04 16.46 -14.51
CA GLU A 814 -19.55 17.38 -15.54
C GLU A 814 -19.18 18.85 -15.33
N VAL A 815 -18.66 19.21 -14.15
CA VAL A 815 -18.20 20.59 -13.91
C VAL A 815 -16.94 20.89 -14.73
N ALA A 816 -16.68 22.17 -15.00
CA ALA A 816 -15.60 22.61 -15.88
C ALA A 816 -14.22 22.10 -15.43
N ASN A 817 -13.90 22.22 -14.13
CA ASN A 817 -12.65 21.77 -13.52
C ASN A 817 -12.94 20.74 -12.42
N PRO A 818 -13.20 19.47 -12.78
CA PRO A 818 -13.61 18.47 -11.82
C PRO A 818 -12.42 18.09 -10.94
N THR A 819 -12.61 18.02 -9.63
CA THR A 819 -11.59 17.63 -8.64
C THR A 819 -12.13 16.53 -7.74
N TRP A 820 -11.26 15.61 -7.35
CA TRP A 820 -11.60 14.59 -6.34
C TRP A 820 -11.62 15.20 -4.94
N VAL A 821 -12.67 14.88 -4.19
CA VAL A 821 -12.76 15.14 -2.75
C VAL A 821 -12.51 13.85 -2.00
N VAL A 822 -11.59 13.86 -1.04
CA VAL A 822 -11.26 12.71 -0.19
C VAL A 822 -11.95 12.86 1.18
N GLU A 823 -12.73 11.85 1.58
CA GLU A 823 -13.34 11.77 2.91
C GLU A 823 -12.88 10.49 3.62
N ARG A 824 -12.28 10.62 4.81
CA ARG A 824 -11.78 9.47 5.58
C ARG A 824 -12.92 8.64 6.17
N MET A 825 -12.72 7.32 6.17
CA MET A 825 -13.47 6.32 6.90
C MET A 825 -12.74 5.96 8.21
N PRO A 826 -13.47 5.55 9.27
CA PRO A 826 -12.88 5.13 10.55
C PRO A 826 -12.11 3.81 10.48
N SER A 827 -12.20 3.07 9.37
CA SER A 827 -11.41 1.86 9.13
C SER A 827 -11.04 1.74 7.65
N LYS A 828 -9.91 1.06 7.39
CA LYS A 828 -9.47 0.67 6.04
C LYS A 828 -10.38 -0.42 5.49
N ARG A 829 -10.72 -0.34 4.20
CA ARG A 829 -11.60 -1.32 3.56
C ARG A 829 -11.23 -1.58 2.10
N VAL A 830 -11.02 -2.85 1.78
CA VAL A 830 -11.03 -3.42 0.41
C VAL A 830 -12.17 -4.44 0.34
N MET A 831 -12.76 -4.66 -0.84
CA MET A 831 -13.98 -5.46 -1.04
C MET A 831 -15.14 -4.94 -0.18
N THR A 832 -15.30 -3.62 -0.13
CA THR A 832 -16.49 -3.05 0.50
C THR A 832 -17.73 -3.48 -0.25
N ILE A 833 -18.86 -3.50 0.45
CA ILE A 833 -20.19 -3.59 -0.13
C ILE A 833 -21.02 -2.41 0.34
N MET A 834 -21.84 -1.84 -0.55
CA MET A 834 -22.68 -0.70 -0.21
C MET A 834 -24.13 -0.93 -0.64
N ALA A 835 -25.07 -0.39 0.15
CA ALA A 835 -26.49 -0.39 -0.19
C ALA A 835 -27.09 1.01 0.00
N ALA A 836 -27.87 1.47 -0.97
CA ALA A 836 -28.65 2.70 -0.86
C ALA A 836 -29.89 2.49 0.01
N LEU A 837 -30.19 3.47 0.87
CA LEU A 837 -31.35 3.45 1.76
C LEU A 837 -32.45 4.42 1.31
N PRO A 838 -33.72 4.19 1.71
CA PRO A 838 -34.85 5.03 1.31
C PRO A 838 -34.72 6.52 1.66
N ASP A 839 -33.95 6.85 2.70
CA ASP A 839 -33.76 8.22 3.19
C ASP A 839 -32.65 8.99 2.46
N GLY A 840 -31.97 8.35 1.52
CA GLY A 840 -30.89 8.92 0.70
C GLY A 840 -29.50 8.70 1.28
N THR A 841 -29.38 7.96 2.38
CA THR A 841 -28.08 7.55 2.94
C THR A 841 -27.59 6.25 2.30
N TYR A 842 -26.30 5.94 2.47
CA TYR A 842 -25.70 4.68 2.02
C TYR A 842 -25.11 3.93 3.21
N MET A 843 -25.39 2.64 3.29
CA MET A 843 -24.65 1.75 4.16
C MET A 843 -23.35 1.32 3.49
N ILE A 844 -22.23 1.36 4.21
CA ILE A 844 -20.95 0.76 3.83
C ILE A 844 -20.66 -0.38 4.81
N MET A 845 -20.46 -1.59 4.30
CA MET A 845 -20.35 -2.80 5.11
C MET A 845 -19.25 -3.72 4.58
N GLY A 846 -18.92 -4.74 5.38
CA GLY A 846 -17.98 -5.79 5.01
C GLY A 846 -16.59 -5.28 4.62
N GLY A 847 -15.88 -6.14 3.89
CA GLY A 847 -14.53 -5.95 3.40
C GLY A 847 -13.44 -6.29 4.41
N ALA A 848 -12.20 -6.06 4.01
CA ALA A 848 -11.00 -6.39 4.77
C ALA A 848 -10.13 -5.13 5.00
N GLN A 849 -9.32 -5.12 6.06
CA GLN A 849 -8.44 -3.99 6.39
C GLN A 849 -7.06 -4.10 5.73
N GLN A 850 -6.78 -5.21 5.04
CA GLN A 850 -5.53 -5.47 4.33
C GLN A 850 -5.80 -6.45 3.18
N GLY A 851 -5.15 -6.24 2.04
CA GLY A 851 -5.16 -7.14 0.90
C GLY A 851 -5.80 -6.56 -0.36
N VAL A 852 -6.21 -7.47 -1.23
CA VAL A 852 -6.94 -7.24 -2.48
C VAL A 852 -8.07 -8.27 -2.59
N ALA A 853 -8.99 -8.04 -3.51
CA ALA A 853 -10.04 -8.99 -3.85
C ALA A 853 -9.48 -10.27 -4.48
N GLY A 854 -10.09 -11.40 -4.17
CA GLY A 854 -9.64 -12.73 -4.59
C GLY A 854 -9.47 -13.70 -3.41
N PHE A 855 -9.40 -14.99 -3.74
CA PHE A 855 -9.28 -16.07 -2.78
C PHE A 855 -7.96 -16.02 -1.99
N GLY A 856 -8.05 -15.95 -0.67
CA GLY A 856 -6.92 -15.93 0.25
C GLY A 856 -6.06 -14.67 0.19
N LEU A 857 -6.51 -13.61 -0.50
CA LEU A 857 -5.69 -12.41 -0.77
C LEU A 857 -5.92 -11.25 0.20
N ALA A 858 -6.79 -11.45 1.20
CA ALA A 858 -7.13 -10.42 2.18
C ALA A 858 -7.28 -10.99 3.58
N ILE A 859 -7.01 -10.15 4.58
CA ILE A 859 -7.06 -10.50 6.00
C ILE A 859 -7.65 -9.34 6.81
N ASN A 860 -7.93 -9.61 8.09
CA ASN A 860 -8.48 -8.64 9.05
C ASN A 860 -9.85 -8.09 8.60
N PRO A 861 -10.93 -8.89 8.71
CA PRO A 861 -12.26 -8.48 8.27
C PRO A 861 -12.78 -7.23 9.00
N ASN A 862 -13.57 -6.42 8.30
CA ASN A 862 -14.35 -5.35 8.89
C ASN A 862 -15.71 -5.89 9.36
N LEU A 863 -15.97 -5.78 10.66
CA LEU A 863 -17.20 -6.24 11.28
C LEU A 863 -18.22 -5.12 11.54
N GLN A 864 -17.80 -3.87 11.35
CA GLN A 864 -18.61 -2.68 11.65
C GLN A 864 -19.26 -2.12 10.39
N ALA A 865 -20.54 -1.80 10.46
CA ALA A 865 -21.23 -1.02 9.42
C ALA A 865 -20.95 0.48 9.59
N LEU A 866 -20.92 1.20 8.48
CA LEU A 866 -20.87 2.66 8.45
C LEU A 866 -22.10 3.19 7.69
N LEU A 867 -22.54 4.40 8.05
CA LEU A 867 -23.52 5.16 7.30
C LEU A 867 -22.82 6.35 6.63
N TYR A 868 -22.99 6.51 5.33
CA TYR A 868 -22.66 7.73 4.61
C TYR A 868 -23.94 8.54 4.40
N ASP A 869 -24.00 9.76 4.94
CA ASP A 869 -25.12 10.69 4.81
C ASP A 869 -24.71 11.88 3.91
N PRO A 870 -25.10 11.85 2.62
CA PRO A 870 -24.76 12.92 1.66
C PRO A 870 -25.33 14.30 2.04
N SER A 871 -26.36 14.34 2.89
CA SER A 871 -27.01 15.59 3.30
C SER A 871 -26.18 16.40 4.31
N LYS A 872 -25.17 15.79 4.93
CA LYS A 872 -24.26 16.46 5.86
C LYS A 872 -23.15 17.22 5.12
N PRO A 873 -22.53 18.22 5.76
CA PRO A 873 -21.31 18.83 5.24
C PRO A 873 -20.23 17.76 4.97
N ARG A 874 -19.43 17.97 3.92
CA ARG A 874 -18.27 17.11 3.61
C ARG A 874 -17.37 16.96 4.84
N HIS A 875 -16.75 15.80 4.96
CA HIS A 875 -15.95 15.36 6.11
C HIS A 875 -16.75 15.12 7.40
N GLN A 876 -18.09 15.23 7.37
CA GLN A 876 -18.98 14.90 8.50
C GLN A 876 -20.06 13.88 8.12
N ARG A 877 -19.90 13.23 6.97
CA ARG A 877 -20.90 12.36 6.35
C ARG A 877 -20.87 10.92 6.86
N ILE A 878 -19.81 10.51 7.56
CA ILE A 878 -19.67 9.14 8.07
C ILE A 878 -20.17 9.02 9.50
N SER A 879 -21.02 8.01 9.74
CA SER A 879 -21.43 7.56 11.07
C SER A 879 -21.03 6.11 11.31
N ILE A 880 -20.60 5.81 12.53
CA ILE A 880 -20.23 4.48 13.01
C ILE A 880 -21.47 3.76 13.54
N LEU A 881 -21.87 2.66 12.90
CA LEU A 881 -23.08 1.92 13.21
C LEU A 881 -22.81 0.59 13.94
N GLY A 882 -23.82 -0.29 14.00
CA GLY A 882 -23.75 -1.62 14.62
C GLY A 882 -22.73 -2.56 13.98
N THR A 883 -22.33 -3.58 14.74
CA THR A 883 -21.32 -4.59 14.35
C THR A 883 -21.94 -5.97 14.21
N THR A 884 -21.43 -6.79 13.28
CA THR A 884 -21.72 -8.22 13.16
C THR A 884 -20.60 -9.06 13.78
N SER A 885 -20.83 -10.35 14.02
CA SER A 885 -19.78 -11.34 14.33
C SER A 885 -19.33 -12.12 13.09
N VAL A 886 -19.92 -11.83 11.93
CA VAL A 886 -19.71 -12.56 10.68
C VAL A 886 -18.76 -11.78 9.78
N ALA A 887 -17.67 -12.41 9.36
CA ALA A 887 -16.75 -11.83 8.39
C ALA A 887 -17.40 -11.84 6.99
N ARG A 888 -17.71 -10.65 6.47
CA ARG A 888 -18.22 -10.45 5.10
C ARG A 888 -17.07 -9.93 4.24
N MET A 889 -16.37 -10.82 3.54
CA MET A 889 -15.17 -10.53 2.75
C MET A 889 -15.44 -10.71 1.25
N TYR A 890 -14.53 -11.32 0.50
CA TYR A 890 -14.65 -11.54 -0.94
C TYR A 890 -15.95 -12.30 -1.29
N HIS A 891 -16.68 -11.83 -2.31
CA HIS A 891 -18.03 -12.32 -2.65
C HIS A 891 -19.11 -12.14 -1.55
N SER A 892 -18.97 -11.13 -0.69
CA SER A 892 -20.10 -10.69 0.14
C SER A 892 -20.95 -9.67 -0.60
N GLU A 893 -22.25 -9.63 -0.28
CA GLU A 893 -23.22 -8.79 -0.98
C GLU A 893 -24.15 -8.05 -0.01
N ALA A 894 -24.69 -6.92 -0.46
CA ALA A 894 -25.64 -6.11 0.29
C ALA A 894 -26.75 -5.54 -0.59
N ILE A 895 -28.01 -5.84 -0.27
CA ILE A 895 -29.15 -5.38 -1.07
C ILE A 895 -30.29 -4.87 -0.20
N LEU A 896 -30.90 -3.74 -0.59
CA LEU A 896 -32.08 -3.18 0.08
C LEU A 896 -33.32 -4.05 -0.20
N LEU A 897 -34.05 -4.43 0.85
CA LEU A 897 -35.30 -5.16 0.77
C LEU A 897 -36.50 -4.22 0.68
N HIS A 898 -37.66 -4.74 0.23
CA HIS A 898 -38.87 -3.91 0.09
C HIS A 898 -39.38 -3.35 1.43
N ASP A 899 -38.98 -3.93 2.56
CA ASP A 899 -39.42 -3.52 3.90
C ASP A 899 -38.48 -2.48 4.54
N GLY A 900 -37.42 -2.08 3.82
CA GLY A 900 -36.43 -1.11 4.27
C GLY A 900 -35.26 -1.71 5.06
N ARG A 901 -35.22 -3.03 5.30
CA ARG A 901 -34.02 -3.70 5.82
C ARG A 901 -32.99 -3.87 4.71
N VAL A 902 -31.73 -4.10 5.08
CA VAL A 902 -30.68 -4.45 4.12
C VAL A 902 -30.30 -5.91 4.33
N LEU A 903 -30.46 -6.75 3.32
CA LEU A 903 -29.98 -8.12 3.34
C LEU A 903 -28.47 -8.14 3.10
N VAL A 904 -27.73 -8.92 3.89
CA VAL A 904 -26.27 -9.06 3.83
C VAL A 904 -25.91 -10.55 3.73
N THR A 905 -25.20 -10.92 2.66
CA THR A 905 -24.89 -12.32 2.32
C THR A 905 -23.41 -12.53 1.97
N GLY A 906 -23.03 -13.78 1.70
CA GLY A 906 -21.63 -14.19 1.44
C GLY A 906 -20.77 -14.12 2.70
N SER A 907 -19.50 -14.48 2.73
CA SER A 907 -18.49 -14.63 1.68
C SER A 907 -17.84 -16.02 1.64
N ASP A 908 -17.09 -16.33 0.58
CA ASP A 908 -16.14 -17.45 0.46
C ASP A 908 -14.70 -16.92 0.28
N PRO A 909 -14.04 -16.49 1.37
CA PRO A 909 -12.71 -15.88 1.28
C PRO A 909 -11.59 -16.87 0.91
N GLU A 910 -11.78 -18.19 1.08
CA GLU A 910 -10.78 -19.24 0.77
C GLU A 910 -9.40 -18.98 1.43
N ASP A 911 -9.40 -18.58 2.70
CA ASP A 911 -8.21 -18.13 3.45
C ASP A 911 -7.64 -19.19 4.42
N ASN A 912 -7.64 -20.45 3.99
CA ASN A 912 -7.20 -21.61 4.78
C ASN A 912 -7.95 -21.78 6.12
N GLY A 913 -9.21 -21.34 6.17
CA GLY A 913 -10.10 -21.52 7.30
C GLY A 913 -9.94 -20.48 8.42
N GLN A 914 -9.25 -19.36 8.15
CA GLN A 914 -9.18 -18.25 9.10
C GLN A 914 -10.55 -17.57 9.22
N ASN A 915 -11.25 -17.39 8.10
CA ASN A 915 -12.64 -16.96 8.05
C ASN A 915 -13.46 -18.03 7.30
N PRO A 916 -14.54 -18.57 7.91
CA PRO A 916 -15.33 -19.60 7.27
C PRO A 916 -16.06 -19.08 6.04
N GLN A 917 -16.29 -19.97 5.07
CA GLN A 917 -17.31 -19.77 4.05
C GLN A 917 -18.67 -19.52 4.73
N GLU A 918 -19.37 -18.46 4.34
CA GLU A 918 -20.50 -17.95 5.08
C GLU A 918 -21.82 -18.12 4.34
N TYR A 919 -22.57 -19.13 4.79
CA TYR A 919 -23.90 -19.46 4.30
C TYR A 919 -24.99 -18.68 5.05
N ARG A 920 -24.74 -18.19 6.28
CA ARG A 920 -25.75 -17.49 7.06
C ARG A 920 -26.02 -16.13 6.46
N MET A 921 -27.29 -15.82 6.29
CA MET A 921 -27.74 -14.54 5.79
C MET A 921 -28.18 -13.69 6.97
N GLU A 922 -27.66 -12.47 7.04
CA GLU A 922 -28.10 -11.48 8.02
C GLU A 922 -28.95 -10.43 7.33
N VAL A 923 -29.84 -9.82 8.10
CA VAL A 923 -30.40 -8.52 7.75
C VAL A 923 -29.81 -7.48 8.69
N TYR A 924 -29.49 -6.33 8.13
CA TYR A 924 -29.30 -5.13 8.90
C TYR A 924 -30.62 -4.38 9.02
N LEU A 925 -30.97 -3.99 10.25
CA LEU A 925 -32.07 -3.08 10.54
C LEU A 925 -31.49 -1.69 10.76
N PRO A 926 -31.64 -0.76 9.79
CA PRO A 926 -31.12 0.59 9.94
C PRO A 926 -31.78 1.36 11.08
N PRO A 927 -31.15 2.45 11.58
CA PRO A 927 -31.68 3.23 12.69
C PRO A 927 -33.16 3.62 12.55
N TYR A 928 -33.63 3.87 11.34
CA TYR A 928 -35.03 4.21 11.09
C TYR A 928 -36.02 3.08 11.42
N LEU A 929 -35.62 1.80 11.35
CA LEU A 929 -36.45 0.64 11.73
C LEU A 929 -36.28 0.23 13.20
N THR A 930 -35.21 0.65 13.86
CA THR A 930 -34.94 0.31 15.27
C THR A 930 -35.34 1.41 16.25
N SER A 931 -35.91 2.51 15.74
CA SER A 931 -36.37 3.66 16.51
C SER A 931 -37.64 3.41 17.33
N GLY A 932 -38.38 2.34 17.04
CA GLY A 932 -39.70 2.05 17.62
C GLY A 932 -40.87 2.77 16.91
N LEU A 933 -40.59 3.54 15.86
CA LEU A 933 -41.62 4.17 15.03
C LEU A 933 -42.27 3.16 14.09
N VAL A 934 -43.56 3.35 13.81
CA VAL A 934 -44.37 2.48 12.95
C VAL A 934 -44.26 2.94 11.50
N GLN A 935 -43.96 2.03 10.58
CA GLN A 935 -43.85 2.36 9.16
C GLN A 935 -45.18 2.91 8.58
N PRO A 936 -45.13 3.96 7.75
CA PRO A 936 -46.30 4.45 7.02
C PRO A 936 -46.73 3.47 5.92
N THR A 937 -47.95 3.61 5.45
CA THR A 937 -48.46 2.85 4.30
C THR A 937 -48.98 3.78 3.22
N TYR A 938 -49.02 3.34 1.98
CA TYR A 938 -49.64 4.10 0.89
C TYR A 938 -50.20 3.16 -0.18
N THR A 939 -51.09 3.69 -1.01
CA THR A 939 -51.59 2.99 -2.20
C THR A 939 -51.19 3.75 -3.47
N ILE A 940 -50.95 2.98 -4.53
CA ILE A 940 -50.65 3.47 -5.87
C ILE A 940 -51.35 2.58 -6.90
N THR A 941 -52.02 3.21 -7.87
CA THR A 941 -52.77 2.50 -8.91
C THR A 941 -52.00 2.41 -10.22
N THR A 942 -51.31 3.49 -10.62
CA THR A 942 -50.56 3.56 -11.88
C THR A 942 -49.09 3.35 -11.62
N ARG A 943 -48.52 2.28 -12.20
CA ARG A 943 -47.13 1.88 -11.98
C ARG A 943 -46.24 2.05 -13.21
N ASP A 944 -46.80 2.33 -14.39
CA ASP A 944 -46.02 2.69 -15.58
C ASP A 944 -46.00 4.21 -15.74
N TRP A 945 -44.83 4.80 -15.55
CA TRP A 945 -44.64 6.25 -15.51
C TRP A 945 -43.90 6.73 -16.75
N VAL A 946 -44.49 7.70 -17.45
CA VAL A 946 -43.80 8.46 -18.49
C VAL A 946 -43.00 9.59 -17.83
N TYR A 947 -41.90 9.97 -18.47
CA TYR A 947 -41.07 11.08 -17.99
C TYR A 947 -41.87 12.37 -17.84
N GLY A 948 -41.68 13.07 -16.73
CA GLY A 948 -42.41 14.30 -16.39
C GLY A 948 -43.91 14.11 -16.10
N GLY A 949 -44.44 12.89 -16.19
CA GLY A 949 -45.83 12.57 -15.85
C GLY A 949 -46.13 12.75 -14.36
N THR A 950 -47.41 12.88 -14.01
CA THR A 950 -47.86 13.05 -12.63
C THR A 950 -48.76 11.90 -12.17
N TYR A 951 -48.51 11.39 -10.96
CA TYR A 951 -49.16 10.17 -10.46
C TYR A 951 -49.60 10.34 -9.00
N ASN A 952 -50.80 9.85 -8.69
CA ASN A 952 -51.36 9.98 -7.36
C ASN A 952 -51.02 8.77 -6.49
N ILE A 953 -50.69 9.05 -5.24
CA ILE A 953 -50.65 8.10 -4.14
C ILE A 953 -51.61 8.57 -3.03
N VAL A 954 -52.16 7.61 -2.29
CA VAL A 954 -52.90 7.91 -1.06
C VAL A 954 -52.10 7.42 0.13
N VAL A 955 -51.69 8.33 1.00
CA VAL A 955 -50.80 8.04 2.13
C VAL A 955 -51.57 7.88 3.42
N ASN A 956 -51.04 7.03 4.28
CA ASN A 956 -51.47 6.84 5.66
C ASN A 956 -50.21 6.94 6.54
N LEU A 957 -49.93 8.18 6.97
CA LEU A 957 -48.83 8.51 7.85
C LEU A 957 -49.20 8.13 9.29
N ARG A 958 -48.18 7.82 10.11
CA ARG A 958 -48.33 7.27 11.47
C ARG A 958 -47.84 8.23 12.54
N GLN A 959 -46.81 9.01 12.24
CA GLN A 959 -46.19 9.95 13.16
C GLN A 959 -46.41 11.39 12.72
N GLY A 960 -46.16 11.69 11.44
CA GLY A 960 -46.09 13.04 10.91
C GLY A 960 -47.29 13.44 10.05
N THR A 961 -47.09 14.52 9.31
CA THR A 961 -48.05 15.05 8.34
C THR A 961 -47.41 15.09 6.95
N THR A 962 -48.22 15.26 5.91
CA THR A 962 -47.73 15.35 4.53
C THR A 962 -46.76 16.52 4.28
N ALA A 963 -46.71 17.51 5.17
CA ALA A 963 -45.75 18.61 5.12
C ALA A 963 -44.31 18.18 5.46
N GLY A 964 -44.14 17.16 6.31
CA GLY A 964 -42.82 16.63 6.72
C GLY A 964 -42.45 15.32 6.03
N MET A 965 -43.29 14.83 5.12
CA MET A 965 -43.09 13.59 4.38
C MET A 965 -42.01 13.75 3.32
N ARG A 966 -41.32 12.65 2.98
CA ARG A 966 -40.48 12.57 1.78
C ARG A 966 -40.94 11.40 0.91
N VAL A 967 -40.65 11.48 -0.38
CA VAL A 967 -40.84 10.40 -1.34
C VAL A 967 -39.49 10.10 -1.95
N SER A 968 -39.13 8.82 -2.06
CA SER A 968 -37.92 8.41 -2.77
C SER A 968 -38.18 7.31 -3.78
N LEU A 969 -37.36 7.31 -4.83
CA LEU A 969 -37.31 6.29 -5.88
C LEU A 969 -35.90 5.71 -5.89
N LEU A 970 -35.79 4.41 -5.66
CA LEU A 970 -34.51 3.70 -5.67
C LEU A 970 -34.49 2.71 -6.82
N GLY A 971 -33.48 2.79 -7.69
CA GLY A 971 -33.36 1.90 -8.85
C GLY A 971 -33.31 0.43 -8.43
N ALA A 972 -33.84 -0.45 -9.26
CA ALA A 972 -33.68 -1.88 -9.11
C ALA A 972 -32.19 -2.23 -9.22
N VAL A 973 -31.69 -2.97 -8.24
CA VAL A 973 -30.26 -3.27 -8.12
C VAL A 973 -30.00 -4.76 -8.13
N SER A 974 -28.94 -5.14 -8.83
CA SER A 974 -28.23 -6.41 -8.63
C SER A 974 -26.82 -6.12 -8.11
N THR A 975 -26.34 -6.91 -7.15
CA THR A 975 -25.01 -6.72 -6.55
C THR A 975 -24.13 -7.93 -6.75
N THR A 976 -22.85 -7.67 -7.03
CA THR A 976 -21.78 -8.67 -7.02
C THR A 976 -20.41 -7.98 -6.90
N HIS A 977 -19.44 -8.51 -6.16
CA HIS A 977 -18.03 -8.06 -6.17
C HIS A 977 -17.88 -6.53 -6.00
N GLY A 978 -18.53 -5.96 -4.99
CA GLY A 978 -18.50 -4.52 -4.73
C GLY A 978 -19.27 -3.66 -5.75
N ASN A 979 -19.98 -4.24 -6.71
CA ASN A 979 -20.82 -3.54 -7.69
C ASN A 979 -22.28 -3.50 -7.25
N SER A 980 -22.98 -2.43 -7.63
CA SER A 980 -24.42 -2.27 -7.45
C SER A 980 -25.03 -1.79 -8.76
N PHE A 981 -25.20 -2.72 -9.69
CA PHE A 981 -25.69 -2.46 -11.03
C PHE A 981 -27.13 -1.93 -10.99
N GLY A 982 -27.38 -0.82 -11.67
CA GLY A 982 -28.69 -0.15 -11.68
C GLY A 982 -28.90 0.87 -10.55
N GLN A 983 -27.92 1.07 -9.65
CA GLN A 983 -28.10 1.98 -8.52
C GLN A 983 -28.32 3.44 -8.94
N ARG A 984 -29.46 3.98 -8.51
CA ARG A 984 -29.85 5.39 -8.53
C ARG A 984 -30.77 5.68 -7.36
N THR A 985 -30.69 6.89 -6.81
CA THR A 985 -31.60 7.37 -5.75
C THR A 985 -32.15 8.73 -6.13
N PHE A 986 -33.48 8.87 -6.21
CA PHE A 986 -34.14 10.12 -6.54
C PHE A 986 -35.10 10.59 -5.45
N PHE A 987 -35.16 11.90 -5.24
CA PHE A 987 -36.21 12.58 -4.49
C PHE A 987 -37.06 13.43 -5.45
N PRO A 988 -38.21 12.92 -5.95
CA PRO A 988 -39.06 13.63 -6.89
C PRO A 988 -39.83 14.78 -6.24
N LYS A 989 -40.33 15.70 -7.08
CA LYS A 989 -41.34 16.68 -6.68
C LYS A 989 -42.63 15.96 -6.32
N PHE A 990 -43.30 16.41 -5.26
CA PHE A 990 -44.68 16.02 -4.98
C PHE A 990 -45.45 17.16 -4.33
N THR A 991 -46.78 17.09 -4.39
CA THR A 991 -47.70 18.00 -3.69
C THR A 991 -48.86 17.21 -3.12
N CYS A 992 -49.33 17.53 -1.91
CA CYS A 992 -50.43 16.81 -1.26
C CYS A 992 -51.65 17.70 -1.02
N ALA A 993 -52.84 17.13 -1.23
CA ALA A 993 -54.12 17.67 -0.80
C ALA A 993 -54.74 16.68 0.20
N GLY A 994 -54.65 16.99 1.49
CA GLY A 994 -54.93 16.03 2.55
C GLY A 994 -53.98 14.83 2.46
N ASN A 995 -54.54 13.63 2.37
CA ASN A 995 -53.79 12.37 2.27
C ASN A 995 -53.53 11.91 0.83
N THR A 996 -54.00 12.66 -0.17
CA THR A 996 -53.70 12.35 -1.58
C THR A 996 -52.53 13.20 -2.04
N CYS A 997 -51.47 12.57 -2.49
CA CYS A 997 -50.26 13.24 -2.97
C CYS A 997 -50.04 12.93 -4.45
N THR A 998 -49.72 13.96 -5.22
CA THR A 998 -49.36 13.87 -6.63
C THR A 998 -47.85 13.98 -6.75
N ILE A 999 -47.19 12.93 -7.23
CA ILE A 999 -45.75 12.86 -7.50
C ILE A 999 -45.51 13.21 -8.97
N THR A 1000 -44.45 13.96 -9.27
CA THR A 1000 -43.97 14.18 -10.64
C THR A 1000 -42.78 13.26 -10.92
N ALA A 1001 -42.87 12.44 -11.97
CA ALA A 1001 -41.79 11.56 -12.40
C ALA A 1001 -40.55 12.37 -12.85
N PRO A 1002 -39.32 11.82 -12.75
CA PRO A 1002 -38.13 12.44 -13.31
C PRO A 1002 -38.30 12.84 -14.79
N PRO A 1003 -37.58 13.88 -15.26
CA PRO A 1003 -37.96 14.58 -16.48
C PRO A 1003 -37.49 13.91 -17.78
N ASN A 1004 -36.46 13.06 -17.76
CA ASN A 1004 -35.91 12.43 -18.95
C ASN A 1004 -34.97 11.26 -18.61
N ALA A 1005 -34.52 10.55 -19.65
CA ALA A 1005 -33.67 9.38 -19.56
C ALA A 1005 -32.20 9.64 -19.15
N HIS A 1006 -31.69 10.87 -19.30
CA HIS A 1006 -30.34 11.22 -18.85
C HIS A 1006 -30.28 11.49 -17.34
N ILE A 1007 -31.37 12.00 -16.76
CA ILE A 1007 -31.52 12.07 -15.30
C ILE A 1007 -31.85 10.70 -14.72
N CYS A 1008 -32.84 10.02 -15.29
CA CYS A 1008 -33.36 8.76 -14.79
C CYS A 1008 -33.43 7.77 -15.96
N PRO A 1009 -32.39 6.96 -16.20
CA PRO A 1009 -32.41 5.94 -17.24
C PRO A 1009 -33.65 5.04 -17.11
N PRO A 1010 -34.19 4.51 -18.23
CA PRO A 1010 -35.36 3.65 -18.19
C PRO A 1010 -35.13 2.47 -17.24
N GLY A 1011 -36.11 2.18 -16.38
CA GLY A 1011 -35.94 1.12 -15.39
C GLY A 1011 -37.07 0.99 -14.38
N TRP A 1012 -36.88 0.05 -13.46
CA TRP A 1012 -37.77 -0.16 -12.32
C TRP A 1012 -37.20 0.48 -11.07
N PHE A 1013 -38.09 1.04 -10.25
CA PHE A 1013 -37.75 1.77 -9.04
C PHE A 1013 -38.64 1.35 -7.88
N GLN A 1014 -38.04 1.11 -6.72
CA GLN A 1014 -38.75 1.01 -5.46
C GLN A 1014 -39.19 2.43 -5.05
N LEU A 1015 -40.50 2.65 -5.02
CA LEU A 1015 -41.11 3.85 -4.47
C LEU A 1015 -41.29 3.68 -2.96
N PHE A 1016 -40.70 4.58 -2.17
CA PHE A 1016 -40.89 4.66 -0.73
C PHE A 1016 -41.56 5.98 -0.34
N VAL A 1017 -42.45 5.92 0.65
CA VAL A 1017 -42.96 7.08 1.38
C VAL A 1017 -42.32 7.11 2.75
N LEU A 1018 -41.70 8.22 3.13
CA LEU A 1018 -41.05 8.39 4.41
C LEU A 1018 -41.86 9.33 5.30
N ASP A 1019 -42.21 8.84 6.48
CA ASP A 1019 -42.83 9.60 7.55
C ASP A 1019 -41.75 9.97 8.58
N GLY A 1020 -41.24 11.21 8.48
CA GLY A 1020 -40.00 11.58 9.15
C GLY A 1020 -38.84 10.67 8.70
N PRO A 1021 -38.14 9.97 9.60
CA PRO A 1021 -37.06 9.05 9.23
C PRO A 1021 -37.55 7.69 8.75
N THR A 1022 -38.81 7.31 8.99
CA THR A 1022 -39.27 5.93 8.84
C THR A 1022 -39.88 5.68 7.45
N PRO A 1023 -39.31 4.76 6.65
CA PRO A 1023 -39.84 4.43 5.33
C PRO A 1023 -41.02 3.46 5.41
N SER A 1024 -41.93 3.55 4.45
CA SER A 1024 -42.96 2.54 4.18
C SER A 1024 -42.35 1.23 3.67
N TYR A 1025 -43.20 0.23 3.45
CA TYR A 1025 -42.88 -0.82 2.48
C TYR A 1025 -42.87 -0.20 1.08
N SER A 1026 -41.97 -0.61 0.20
CA SER A 1026 -41.93 -0.10 -1.17
C SER A 1026 -42.98 -0.74 -2.07
N GLN A 1027 -43.28 -0.06 -3.18
CA GLN A 1027 -43.96 -0.61 -4.34
C GLN A 1027 -43.13 -0.31 -5.57
N TRP A 1028 -43.15 -1.20 -6.56
CA TRP A 1028 -42.42 -1.02 -7.81
C TRP A 1028 -43.16 -0.09 -8.76
N VAL A 1029 -42.43 0.88 -9.33
CA VAL A 1029 -42.85 1.72 -10.45
C VAL A 1029 -41.82 1.62 -11.57
N ARG A 1030 -42.29 1.56 -12.81
CA ARG A 1030 -41.46 1.57 -14.01
C ARG A 1030 -41.45 2.99 -14.56
N ILE A 1031 -40.28 3.52 -14.89
CA ILE A 1031 -40.13 4.87 -15.42
C ILE A 1031 -39.43 4.79 -16.77
N GLY A 1032 -39.98 5.48 -17.78
CA GLY A 1032 -39.36 5.59 -19.10
C GLY A 1032 -39.66 4.45 -20.07
N GLY A 1033 -40.45 3.45 -19.66
CA GLY A 1033 -40.87 2.34 -20.52
C GLY A 1033 -39.71 1.42 -20.93
N ASP A 1034 -39.77 0.87 -22.14
CA ASP A 1034 -38.74 0.00 -22.72
C ASP A 1034 -38.38 0.48 -24.14
N PRO A 1035 -37.59 1.56 -24.25
CA PRO A 1035 -37.30 2.21 -25.53
C PRO A 1035 -36.42 1.34 -26.45
N ALA A 1036 -35.60 0.45 -25.89
CA ALA A 1036 -34.77 -0.49 -26.65
C ALA A 1036 -35.53 -1.78 -27.05
N ALA A 1037 -36.83 -1.86 -26.74
CA ALA A 1037 -37.68 -3.01 -27.03
C ALA A 1037 -37.13 -4.34 -26.48
N LEU A 1038 -36.48 -4.30 -25.31
CA LEU A 1038 -35.91 -5.47 -24.64
C LEU A 1038 -36.96 -6.55 -24.38
N GLY A 1039 -38.22 -6.17 -24.11
CA GLY A 1039 -39.30 -7.12 -23.91
C GLY A 1039 -39.63 -7.98 -25.14
N ASN A 1040 -39.20 -7.57 -26.34
CA ASN A 1040 -39.27 -8.38 -27.56
C ASN A 1040 -37.96 -9.14 -27.85
N TRP A 1041 -36.97 -9.05 -26.96
CA TRP A 1041 -35.66 -9.67 -27.10
C TRP A 1041 -35.37 -10.68 -25.98
N PRO A 1042 -34.74 -11.81 -26.32
CA PRO A 1042 -34.42 -12.30 -27.66
C PRO A 1042 -35.63 -12.95 -28.34
N ASN A 1043 -35.85 -12.64 -29.62
CA ASN A 1043 -36.94 -13.21 -30.40
C ASN A 1043 -36.57 -14.59 -30.97
N TYR A 1044 -36.28 -15.54 -30.08
CA TYR A 1044 -36.01 -16.93 -30.42
C TYR A 1044 -36.92 -17.90 -29.64
N PRO A 1045 -37.20 -19.10 -30.18
CA PRO A 1045 -37.94 -20.12 -29.44
C PRO A 1045 -37.24 -20.47 -28.12
N GLY A 1046 -38.01 -20.56 -27.03
CA GLY A 1046 -37.50 -20.89 -25.70
C GLY A 1046 -37.36 -19.71 -24.75
N PHE A 1047 -37.43 -18.47 -25.26
CA PHE A 1047 -37.41 -17.28 -24.42
C PHE A 1047 -38.79 -16.69 -24.16
N THR A 1048 -39.02 -16.28 -22.92
CA THR A 1048 -40.20 -15.52 -22.52
C THR A 1048 -40.05 -14.08 -22.98
N LEU A 1049 -40.93 -13.69 -23.90
CA LEU A 1049 -41.04 -12.32 -24.40
C LEU A 1049 -42.17 -11.58 -23.68
N PRO A 1050 -41.86 -10.75 -22.68
CA PRO A 1050 -42.90 -9.98 -22.02
C PRO A 1050 -43.48 -8.93 -22.96
N GLY A 1051 -42.80 -8.46 -24.00
CA GLY A 1051 -43.27 -7.38 -24.87
C GLY A 1051 -43.08 -5.97 -24.30
N VAL A 1052 -43.37 -4.95 -25.10
CA VAL A 1052 -42.90 -3.56 -24.89
C VAL A 1052 -43.98 -2.57 -24.41
N GLY A 1053 -45.22 -3.04 -24.24
CA GLY A 1053 -46.36 -2.19 -23.86
C GLY A 1053 -46.36 -1.73 -22.40
N ALA A 1054 -47.39 -0.94 -22.04
CA ALA A 1054 -47.66 -0.55 -20.66
C ALA A 1054 -48.05 -1.76 -19.78
N ILE A 1055 -47.77 -1.68 -18.48
CA ILE A 1055 -48.14 -2.71 -17.47
C ILE A 1055 -49.58 -2.63 -16.99
#